data_AF-A0A0C2CSD2-F1
#
_entry.id   AF-A0A0C2CSD2-F1
#
_cell.length_a   1.000
_cell.length_b   1.000
_cell.length_c   1.000
_cell.angle_alpha   90.00
_cell.angle_beta   90.00
_cell.angle_gamma   90.00
#
_symmetry.space_group_name_H-M   'P 1'
#
loop_
_entity.id
_entity.type
_entity.pdbx_description
1 polymer ?
#
loop_
_entity_poly.entity_id
_entity_poly.type
_entity_poly.pdbx_seq_one_letter_code
_entity_poly.pdbx_strand_id
1 'polypeptide(L)'
;MAIQANNQCAEAYSNLGNVFKERGELAEALENYKYAVRLKPDFIDGYINLAAALVAGGDLDQAVAAYLSALNYNPICYLKAIETQPQFAVAWSNLGCVFNAQGEIWLAIHHFEKAVQLDPNFLDAYINLGNVLKEARIFDSLIDLAIDTYRRAIELQPNFPDAYCNLANALKEKGLVQEAENAYMTALGLCPTHADSQNNLANIKREQGKIEEATRLYLKALEIYPEFAAAHSNLASILQQQGKLQEAILHYKEAIRIAPTFADAYSNMGNTLKEMGDAANAMQCYTRAIQINPAFADAHSNLASIHKDSGNIPDAIQSYSTALKLKPDFPDAFCNLAHCLQIICDWTDYDNRMKRLVAIVDDQLSKKRLPSVHPHHSMLYPLTHQTRIAIAAKHAQLCTEKVAMLNHPPFNFPDRLSVRNGVSRLRIGYVSSDFGNHPTSHLMQSIPGMHDRSRIEVFCYALSANDGTNFRQKLMNEAEHFVDLSQITCNGKAADRINQDGIHILINMNGYTKGARNEIFALRPAPLQVMWLGYPGTSGAPFMDYIITDAVTSPLRLAHAYSEKLAYMPHTFFIGDHAQMLKHLTERVILKDKCAPAEKDNVAVVNATNLEPLLSKADVKHTVRETEVVYGPAKEKIKTEVVVPVVEVPTTEPLKQMIGGGLIASSVVDGVHVHNGLTQIQMHHKAATGEEVPQSLLLTSRQQYNLPEDAIVFCNFNQLYKIDPPTLDMWIEILKREEHVRRGQLADVCLDTPLCNGHTTGMDILWTGTPMVTMPLETLASRVASSQLYALGVPELVAKSREDYVNIAVKLGTDKNYFPLLFYGYQFHRCLALWFLQPPANNEN
;
A
#
# COMPACT_ATOMS: atom_id res chain seq x y z
N MET A 1 -50.57 23.05 57.91
CA MET A 1 -50.59 22.04 58.99
C MET A 1 -49.39 21.10 58.93
N ALA A 2 -49.29 20.14 57.99
CA ALA A 2 -48.19 19.16 57.96
C ALA A 2 -46.78 19.80 58.03
N ILE A 3 -46.49 20.79 57.16
CA ILE A 3 -45.22 21.55 57.15
C ILE A 3 -44.94 22.28 58.48
N GLN A 4 -45.97 22.68 59.22
CA GLN A 4 -45.84 23.35 60.52
C GLN A 4 -45.58 22.36 61.68
N ALA A 5 -45.95 21.08 61.49
CA ALA A 5 -45.64 20.01 62.43
C ALA A 5 -44.28 19.35 62.15
N ASN A 6 -43.85 19.33 60.89
CA ASN A 6 -42.52 18.88 60.48
C ASN A 6 -42.07 19.66 59.21
N ASN A 7 -41.08 20.54 59.37
CA ASN A 7 -40.53 21.35 58.27
C ASN A 7 -39.50 20.59 57.39
N GLN A 8 -39.21 19.32 57.68
CA GLN A 8 -38.38 18.44 56.84
C GLN A 8 -39.21 17.50 55.95
N CYS A 9 -40.55 17.58 55.99
CA CYS A 9 -41.44 16.68 55.26
C CYS A 9 -41.54 17.05 53.77
N ALA A 10 -40.60 16.55 52.95
CA ALA A 10 -40.51 16.81 51.51
C ALA A 10 -41.81 16.49 50.77
N GLU A 11 -42.50 15.41 51.15
CA GLU A 11 -43.80 14.99 50.60
C GLU A 11 -44.88 16.05 50.81
N ALA A 12 -44.86 16.78 51.93
CA ALA A 12 -45.80 17.86 52.19
C ALA A 12 -45.50 19.11 51.33
N TYR A 13 -44.23 19.37 51.02
CA TYR A 13 -43.85 20.44 50.08
C TYR A 13 -44.21 20.10 48.63
N SER A 14 -43.96 18.87 48.15
CA SER A 14 -44.38 18.51 46.79
C SER A 14 -45.89 18.50 46.63
N ASN A 15 -46.66 18.08 47.65
CA ASN A 15 -48.11 18.16 47.61
C ASN A 15 -48.64 19.60 47.67
N LEU A 16 -47.95 20.51 48.37
CA LEU A 16 -48.25 21.95 48.31
C LEU A 16 -47.92 22.53 46.92
N GLY A 17 -46.82 22.10 46.30
CA GLY A 17 -46.48 22.44 44.92
C GLY A 17 -47.54 21.97 43.92
N ASN A 18 -48.13 20.80 44.11
CA ASN A 18 -49.25 20.30 43.29
C ASN A 18 -50.47 21.23 43.39
N VAL A 19 -50.85 21.66 44.60
CA VAL A 19 -51.96 22.60 44.81
C VAL A 19 -51.71 23.96 44.16
N PHE A 20 -50.47 24.47 44.20
CA PHE A 20 -50.10 25.71 43.49
C PHE A 20 -50.17 25.52 41.96
N LYS A 21 -49.66 24.39 41.44
CA LYS A 21 -49.72 24.04 40.01
C LYS A 21 -51.17 23.94 39.49
N GLU A 22 -52.08 23.34 40.26
CA GLU A 22 -53.51 23.26 39.90
C GLU A 22 -54.21 24.63 39.85
N ARG A 23 -53.66 25.64 40.54
CA ARG A 23 -54.16 27.03 40.50
C ARG A 23 -53.49 27.89 39.42
N GLY A 24 -52.48 27.38 38.72
CA GLY A 24 -51.64 28.15 37.81
C GLY A 24 -50.57 29.01 38.50
N GLU A 25 -50.39 28.88 39.82
CA GLU A 25 -49.36 29.56 40.62
C GLU A 25 -48.00 28.84 40.40
N LEU A 26 -47.48 28.98 39.17
CA LEU A 26 -46.43 28.10 38.64
C LEU A 26 -45.04 28.37 39.24
N ALA A 27 -44.75 29.60 39.67
CA ALA A 27 -43.49 29.96 40.31
C ALA A 27 -43.42 29.38 41.73
N GLU A 28 -44.53 29.51 42.47
CA GLU A 28 -44.76 28.97 43.81
C GLU A 28 -44.70 27.44 43.78
N ALA A 29 -45.29 26.82 42.76
CA ALA A 29 -45.18 25.39 42.51
C ALA A 29 -43.71 24.96 42.31
N LEU A 30 -42.99 25.64 41.41
CA LEU A 30 -41.57 25.36 41.12
C LEU A 30 -40.67 25.54 42.35
N GLU A 31 -40.89 26.56 43.18
CA GLU A 31 -40.15 26.73 44.44
C GLU A 31 -40.41 25.56 45.40
N ASN A 32 -41.68 25.17 45.58
CA ASN A 32 -42.05 24.06 46.45
C ASN A 32 -41.46 22.72 46.00
N TYR A 33 -41.46 22.40 44.70
CA TYR A 33 -40.79 21.18 44.20
C TYR A 33 -39.26 21.26 44.34
N LYS A 34 -38.65 22.41 44.01
CA LYS A 34 -37.19 22.63 44.17
C LYS A 34 -36.76 22.56 45.64
N TYR A 35 -37.64 22.90 46.58
CA TYR A 35 -37.40 22.72 48.01
C TYR A 35 -37.59 21.27 48.45
N ALA A 36 -38.63 20.59 47.96
CA ALA A 36 -38.90 19.17 48.26
C ALA A 36 -37.72 18.25 47.87
N VAL A 37 -37.19 18.39 46.64
CA VAL A 37 -36.02 17.60 46.20
C VAL A 37 -34.71 18.02 46.88
N ARG A 38 -34.64 19.23 47.45
CA ARG A 38 -33.48 19.67 48.26
C ARG A 38 -33.51 19.09 49.68
N LEU A 39 -34.70 18.96 50.28
CA LEU A 39 -34.90 18.28 51.56
C LEU A 39 -34.63 16.77 51.44
N LYS A 40 -35.01 16.18 50.31
CA LYS A 40 -34.93 14.73 50.06
C LYS A 40 -34.40 14.45 48.65
N PRO A 41 -33.07 14.36 48.46
CA PRO A 41 -32.45 14.19 47.14
C PRO A 41 -32.79 12.90 46.39
N ASP A 42 -33.36 11.90 47.06
CA ASP A 42 -33.91 10.67 46.47
C ASP A 42 -35.41 10.77 46.09
N PHE A 43 -36.02 11.95 46.23
CA PHE A 43 -37.48 12.11 46.06
C PHE A 43 -37.92 12.20 44.59
N ILE A 44 -38.00 11.04 43.93
CA ILE A 44 -38.33 10.90 42.51
C ILE A 44 -39.67 11.56 42.13
N ASP A 45 -40.74 11.44 42.92
CA ASP A 45 -42.00 12.15 42.63
C ASP A 45 -41.82 13.68 42.67
N GLY A 46 -40.95 14.18 43.55
CA GLY A 46 -40.55 15.59 43.58
C GLY A 46 -39.83 16.01 42.30
N TYR A 47 -38.92 15.19 41.78
CA TYR A 47 -38.22 15.45 40.51
C TYR A 47 -39.15 15.36 39.29
N ILE A 48 -40.09 14.41 39.26
CA ILE A 48 -41.08 14.28 38.18
C ILE A 48 -42.05 15.47 38.19
N ASN A 49 -42.57 15.86 39.35
CA ASN A 49 -43.45 17.02 39.46
C ASN A 49 -42.71 18.34 39.15
N LEU A 50 -41.44 18.46 39.56
CA LEU A 50 -40.54 19.55 39.17
C LEU A 50 -40.36 19.61 37.65
N ALA A 51 -39.97 18.50 37.01
CA ALA A 51 -39.75 18.45 35.57
C ALA A 51 -41.03 18.78 34.78
N ALA A 52 -42.18 18.22 35.17
CA ALA A 52 -43.47 18.52 34.57
C ALA A 52 -43.91 19.99 34.76
N ALA A 53 -43.50 20.65 35.86
CA ALA A 53 -43.74 22.07 36.05
C ALA A 53 -42.75 22.95 35.26
N LEU A 54 -41.50 22.52 35.09
CA LEU A 54 -40.50 23.20 34.25
C LEU A 54 -40.88 23.15 32.76
N VAL A 55 -41.38 22.01 32.27
CA VAL A 55 -41.97 21.90 30.92
C VAL A 55 -43.15 22.86 30.76
N ALA A 56 -44.06 22.93 31.74
CA ALA A 56 -45.18 23.87 31.71
C ALA A 56 -44.76 25.35 31.81
N GLY A 57 -43.56 25.64 32.33
CA GLY A 57 -42.93 26.96 32.34
C GLY A 57 -42.00 27.25 31.15
N GLY A 58 -41.81 26.30 30.23
CA GLY A 58 -40.93 26.42 29.06
C GLY A 58 -39.43 26.21 29.31
N ASP A 59 -39.01 25.85 30.54
CA ASP A 59 -37.60 25.61 30.89
C ASP A 59 -37.23 24.14 30.63
N LEU A 60 -37.00 23.83 29.35
CA LEU A 60 -36.73 22.46 28.89
C LEU A 60 -35.38 21.93 29.38
N ASP A 61 -34.36 22.77 29.50
CA ASP A 61 -33.03 22.36 29.94
C ASP A 61 -33.03 21.92 31.42
N GLN A 62 -33.68 22.70 32.32
CA GLN A 62 -33.85 22.26 33.70
C GLN A 62 -34.81 21.07 33.81
N ALA A 63 -35.80 20.94 32.92
CA ALA A 63 -36.69 19.77 32.90
C ALA A 63 -35.92 18.49 32.54
N VAL A 64 -35.06 18.52 31.52
CA VAL A 64 -34.17 17.41 31.17
C VAL A 64 -33.20 17.10 32.31
N ALA A 65 -32.59 18.10 32.94
CA ALA A 65 -31.74 17.90 34.11
C ALA A 65 -32.48 17.26 35.31
N ALA A 66 -33.75 17.62 35.52
CA ALA A 66 -34.60 17.04 36.57
C ALA A 66 -34.99 15.58 36.24
N TYR A 67 -35.32 15.27 34.98
CA TYR A 67 -35.57 13.88 34.55
C TYR A 67 -34.30 13.02 34.63
N LEU A 68 -33.14 13.52 34.21
CA LEU A 68 -31.85 12.83 34.38
C LEU A 68 -31.49 12.62 35.86
N SER A 69 -31.84 13.57 36.74
CA SER A 69 -31.70 13.40 38.18
C SER A 69 -32.61 12.29 38.73
N ALA A 70 -33.87 12.22 38.29
CA ALA A 70 -34.77 11.12 38.65
C ALA A 70 -34.25 9.76 38.16
N LEU A 71 -33.72 9.70 36.94
CA LEU A 71 -33.14 8.48 36.35
C LEU A 71 -31.88 8.01 37.09
N ASN A 72 -31.04 8.92 37.58
CA ASN A 72 -29.84 8.60 38.36
C ASN A 72 -30.12 7.85 39.68
N TYR A 73 -31.32 7.96 40.26
CA TYR A 73 -31.70 7.20 41.47
C TYR A 73 -32.28 5.80 41.20
N ASN A 74 -32.39 5.43 39.92
CA ASN A 74 -32.20 4.06 39.40
C ASN A 74 -33.23 2.98 39.89
N PRO A 75 -33.02 1.65 39.75
CA PRO A 75 -34.12 0.71 39.49
C PRO A 75 -35.05 0.44 40.68
N ILE A 76 -34.68 0.88 41.89
CA ILE A 76 -35.38 0.56 43.14
C ILE A 76 -36.85 1.00 43.08
N CYS A 77 -37.18 2.11 42.41
CA CYS A 77 -38.58 2.53 42.27
C CYS A 77 -39.39 1.68 41.28
N TYR A 78 -38.79 1.16 40.20
CA TYR A 78 -39.48 0.21 39.32
C TYR A 78 -39.60 -1.17 39.95
N LEU A 79 -38.55 -1.65 40.63
CA LEU A 79 -38.58 -2.87 41.43
C LEU A 79 -39.66 -2.78 42.52
N LYS A 80 -39.75 -1.66 43.24
CA LYS A 80 -40.76 -1.43 44.28
C LYS A 80 -42.18 -1.24 43.71
N ALA A 81 -42.31 -0.67 42.52
CA ALA A 81 -43.59 -0.64 41.80
C ALA A 81 -44.03 -2.05 41.38
N ILE A 82 -43.08 -2.92 40.99
CA ILE A 82 -43.30 -4.33 40.68
C ILE A 82 -43.62 -5.14 41.96
N GLU A 83 -42.94 -4.89 43.09
CA GLU A 83 -43.27 -5.49 44.40
C GLU A 83 -44.68 -5.11 44.88
N THR A 84 -45.08 -3.85 44.65
CA THR A 84 -46.39 -3.32 45.07
C THR A 84 -47.52 -3.71 44.11
N GLN A 85 -47.23 -3.77 42.80
CA GLN A 85 -48.18 -4.12 41.76
C GLN A 85 -47.49 -4.95 40.66
N PRO A 86 -47.32 -6.28 40.85
CA PRO A 86 -46.59 -7.15 39.92
C PRO A 86 -47.11 -7.18 38.48
N GLN A 87 -48.35 -6.76 38.25
CA GLN A 87 -48.99 -6.72 36.93
C GLN A 87 -48.78 -5.40 36.15
N PHE A 88 -48.03 -4.43 36.70
CA PHE A 88 -47.86 -3.13 36.05
C PHE A 88 -46.83 -3.16 34.90
N ALA A 89 -47.27 -3.58 33.71
CA ALA A 89 -46.44 -3.82 32.53
C ALA A 89 -45.49 -2.65 32.16
N VAL A 90 -45.91 -1.39 32.37
CA VAL A 90 -45.10 -0.19 32.10
C VAL A 90 -43.85 -0.13 32.99
N ALA A 91 -43.94 -0.50 34.27
CA ALA A 91 -42.77 -0.56 35.15
C ALA A 91 -41.78 -1.66 34.73
N TRP A 92 -42.28 -2.80 34.24
CA TRP A 92 -41.45 -3.86 33.66
C TRP A 92 -40.73 -3.38 32.39
N SER A 93 -41.43 -2.71 31.47
CA SER A 93 -40.82 -2.18 30.24
C SER A 93 -39.77 -1.10 30.54
N ASN A 94 -40.08 -0.14 31.42
CA ASN A 94 -39.15 0.91 31.80
C ASN A 94 -37.91 0.36 32.54
N LEU A 95 -38.07 -0.69 33.35
CA LEU A 95 -36.95 -1.41 33.96
C LEU A 95 -36.09 -2.15 32.92
N GLY A 96 -36.71 -2.71 31.88
CA GLY A 96 -36.02 -3.24 30.70
C GLY A 96 -35.15 -2.18 30.01
N CYS A 97 -35.68 -0.97 29.81
CA CYS A 97 -34.92 0.15 29.24
C CYS A 97 -33.71 0.54 30.12
N VAL A 98 -33.88 0.55 31.45
CA VAL A 98 -32.80 0.85 32.40
C VAL A 98 -31.68 -0.21 32.32
N PHE A 99 -32.01 -1.50 32.29
CA PHE A 99 -31.01 -2.55 32.15
C PHE A 99 -30.34 -2.55 30.77
N ASN A 100 -31.07 -2.22 29.69
CA ASN A 100 -30.45 -2.10 28.36
C ASN A 100 -29.42 -0.96 28.32
N ALA A 101 -29.75 0.19 28.92
CA ALA A 101 -28.82 1.32 29.05
C ALA A 101 -27.60 1.02 29.94
N GLN A 102 -27.66 -0.01 30.80
CA GLN A 102 -26.55 -0.52 31.60
C GLN A 102 -25.73 -1.62 30.89
N GLY A 103 -26.17 -2.10 29.72
CA GLY A 103 -25.56 -3.22 29.00
C GLY A 103 -25.98 -4.60 29.49
N GLU A 104 -26.92 -4.69 30.44
CA GLU A 104 -27.42 -5.94 31.03
C GLU A 104 -28.50 -6.58 30.15
N ILE A 105 -28.11 -6.93 28.92
CA ILE A 105 -28.97 -7.40 27.82
C ILE A 105 -29.95 -8.51 28.25
N TRP A 106 -29.49 -9.50 29.03
CA TRP A 106 -30.35 -10.61 29.47
C TRP A 106 -31.42 -10.20 30.48
N LEU A 107 -31.12 -9.23 31.36
CA LEU A 107 -32.12 -8.65 32.26
C LEU A 107 -33.10 -7.77 31.48
N ALA A 108 -32.61 -6.99 30.52
CA ALA A 108 -33.45 -6.19 29.64
C ALA A 108 -34.47 -7.06 28.88
N ILE A 109 -34.03 -8.14 28.22
CA ILE A 109 -34.91 -9.12 27.56
C ILE A 109 -35.96 -9.67 28.54
N HIS A 110 -35.53 -10.16 29.71
CA HIS A 110 -36.45 -10.71 30.71
C HIS A 110 -37.55 -9.72 31.15
N HIS A 111 -37.19 -8.47 31.39
CA HIS A 111 -38.15 -7.46 31.84
C HIS A 111 -39.08 -6.99 30.70
N PHE A 112 -38.60 -6.91 29.45
CA PHE A 112 -39.49 -6.66 28.30
C PHE A 112 -40.42 -7.84 27.98
N GLU A 113 -39.93 -9.10 28.05
CA GLU A 113 -40.77 -10.30 27.96
C GLU A 113 -41.89 -10.28 29.02
N LYS A 114 -41.58 -9.86 30.24
CA LYS A 114 -42.58 -9.71 31.31
C LYS A 114 -43.58 -8.60 31.02
N ALA A 115 -43.16 -7.48 30.42
CA ALA A 115 -44.08 -6.43 30.01
C ALA A 115 -45.10 -6.93 28.97
N VAL A 116 -44.67 -7.61 27.89
CA VAL A 116 -45.58 -8.13 26.85
C VAL A 116 -46.41 -9.35 27.30
N GLN A 117 -45.96 -10.08 28.32
CA GLN A 117 -46.77 -11.13 28.97
C GLN A 117 -47.89 -10.55 29.83
N LEU A 118 -47.72 -9.35 30.38
CA LEU A 118 -48.69 -8.67 31.24
C LEU A 118 -49.67 -7.80 30.43
N ASP A 119 -49.20 -7.18 29.34
CA ASP A 119 -50.05 -6.53 28.34
C ASP A 119 -49.65 -6.95 26.91
N PRO A 120 -50.36 -7.94 26.32
CA PRO A 120 -50.14 -8.41 24.95
C PRO A 120 -50.48 -7.40 23.83
N ASN A 121 -50.86 -6.17 24.17
CA ASN A 121 -51.07 -5.06 23.23
C ASN A 121 -50.06 -3.92 23.40
N PHE A 122 -49.09 -4.04 24.32
CA PHE A 122 -48.14 -2.97 24.64
C PHE A 122 -47.06 -2.81 23.56
N LEU A 123 -47.39 -2.03 22.52
CA LEU A 123 -46.58 -1.80 21.32
C LEU A 123 -45.10 -1.48 21.62
N ASP A 124 -44.85 -0.51 22.51
CA ASP A 124 -43.48 -0.06 22.84
C ASP A 124 -42.63 -1.18 23.46
N ALA A 125 -43.24 -2.05 24.27
CA ALA A 125 -42.55 -3.20 24.84
C ALA A 125 -42.19 -4.24 23.78
N TYR A 126 -43.03 -4.47 22.76
CA TYR A 126 -42.66 -5.30 21.61
C TYR A 126 -41.51 -4.67 20.79
N ILE A 127 -41.55 -3.37 20.51
CA ILE A 127 -40.47 -2.68 19.77
C ILE A 127 -39.14 -2.77 20.52
N ASN A 128 -39.15 -2.47 21.83
CA ASN A 128 -37.95 -2.51 22.65
C ASN A 128 -37.42 -3.94 22.85
N LEU A 129 -38.29 -4.93 23.05
CA LEU A 129 -37.91 -6.35 23.07
C LEU A 129 -37.22 -6.75 21.76
N GLY A 130 -37.81 -6.43 20.61
CA GLY A 130 -37.24 -6.72 19.30
C GLY A 130 -35.87 -6.06 19.09
N ASN A 131 -35.71 -4.81 19.54
CA ASN A 131 -34.45 -4.09 19.47
C ASN A 131 -33.34 -4.78 20.27
N VAL A 132 -33.60 -5.13 21.53
CA VAL A 132 -32.61 -5.80 22.39
C VAL A 132 -32.30 -7.22 21.92
N LEU A 133 -33.29 -7.98 21.44
CA LEU A 133 -33.08 -9.31 20.86
C LEU A 133 -32.18 -9.25 19.61
N LYS A 134 -32.38 -8.26 18.74
CA LYS A 134 -31.55 -7.98 17.56
C LYS A 134 -30.13 -7.54 17.95
N GLU A 135 -29.97 -6.76 19.03
CA GLU A 135 -28.67 -6.30 19.55
C GLU A 135 -27.89 -7.39 20.29
N ALA A 136 -28.58 -8.36 20.91
CA ALA A 136 -27.96 -9.43 21.70
C ALA A 136 -27.01 -10.32 20.89
N ARG A 137 -27.34 -10.66 19.64
CA ARG A 137 -26.49 -11.34 18.62
C ARG A 137 -25.74 -12.64 19.02
N ILE A 138 -26.05 -13.25 20.18
CA ILE A 138 -25.35 -14.44 20.69
C ILE A 138 -25.86 -15.74 20.03
N PHE A 139 -27.12 -15.79 19.56
CA PHE A 139 -27.71 -16.95 18.89
C PHE A 139 -28.64 -16.51 17.74
N ASP A 140 -28.63 -17.23 16.62
CA ASP A 140 -29.51 -16.97 15.46
C ASP A 140 -31.00 -16.94 15.83
N SER A 141 -31.40 -17.78 16.80
CA SER A 141 -32.77 -17.85 17.32
C SER A 141 -33.27 -16.56 17.98
N LEU A 142 -32.38 -15.65 18.39
CA LEU A 142 -32.76 -14.34 18.92
C LEU A 142 -33.14 -13.37 17.79
N ILE A 143 -32.53 -13.51 16.60
CA ILE A 143 -32.91 -12.73 15.41
C ILE A 143 -34.29 -13.19 14.90
N ASP A 144 -34.56 -14.50 14.95
CA ASP A 144 -35.89 -15.04 14.68
C ASP A 144 -36.95 -14.48 15.63
N LEU A 145 -36.66 -14.50 16.95
CA LEU A 145 -37.58 -13.95 17.95
C LEU A 145 -37.76 -12.44 17.78
N ALA A 146 -36.71 -11.69 17.40
CA ALA A 146 -36.82 -10.26 17.08
C ALA A 146 -37.75 -10.01 15.89
N ILE A 147 -37.60 -10.78 14.79
CA ILE A 147 -38.45 -10.71 13.60
C ILE A 147 -39.93 -10.93 13.95
N ASP A 148 -40.25 -11.97 14.72
CA ASP A 148 -41.62 -12.26 15.12
C ASP A 148 -42.18 -11.25 16.13
N THR A 149 -41.32 -10.69 16.99
CA THR A 149 -41.66 -9.59 17.90
C THR A 149 -42.02 -8.31 17.14
N TYR A 150 -41.25 -7.95 16.10
CA TYR A 150 -41.58 -6.81 15.23
C TYR A 150 -42.82 -7.06 14.37
N ARG A 151 -43.03 -8.29 13.88
CA ARG A 151 -44.29 -8.68 13.20
C ARG A 151 -45.48 -8.49 14.13
N ARG A 152 -45.38 -8.87 15.41
CA ARG A 152 -46.44 -8.64 16.40
C ARG A 152 -46.70 -7.16 16.67
N ALA A 153 -45.66 -6.32 16.69
CA ALA A 153 -45.84 -4.86 16.74
C ALA A 153 -46.61 -4.31 15.52
N ILE A 154 -46.34 -4.83 14.31
CA ILE A 154 -47.04 -4.47 13.08
C ILE A 154 -48.50 -4.98 13.07
N GLU A 155 -48.79 -6.15 13.65
CA GLU A 155 -50.18 -6.62 13.84
C GLU A 155 -50.98 -5.68 14.75
N LEU A 156 -50.35 -5.12 15.78
CA LEU A 156 -50.97 -4.16 16.70
C LEU A 156 -51.15 -2.78 16.06
N GLN A 157 -50.17 -2.31 15.27
CA GLN A 157 -50.27 -1.04 14.54
C GLN A 157 -49.72 -1.15 13.09
N PRO A 158 -50.56 -1.49 12.09
CA PRO A 158 -50.13 -1.63 10.70
C PRO A 158 -49.64 -0.34 10.02
N ASN A 159 -49.92 0.83 10.62
CA ASN A 159 -49.46 2.14 10.13
C ASN A 159 -48.32 2.66 11.01
N PHE A 160 -47.21 1.93 11.10
CA PHE A 160 -46.06 2.31 11.93
C PHE A 160 -44.72 2.08 11.21
N PRO A 161 -44.16 3.11 10.53
CA PRO A 161 -42.96 2.97 9.69
C PRO A 161 -41.73 2.41 10.42
N ASP A 162 -41.52 2.78 11.68
CA ASP A 162 -40.39 2.34 12.49
C ASP A 162 -40.39 0.83 12.72
N ALA A 163 -41.56 0.22 12.91
CA ALA A 163 -41.68 -1.23 13.07
C ALA A 163 -41.30 -1.98 11.77
N TYR A 164 -41.71 -1.46 10.61
CA TYR A 164 -41.27 -2.00 9.31
C TYR A 164 -39.76 -1.77 9.05
N CYS A 165 -39.22 -0.62 9.45
CA CYS A 165 -37.78 -0.34 9.34
C CYS A 165 -36.96 -1.30 10.21
N ASN A 166 -37.38 -1.54 11.45
CA ASN A 166 -36.70 -2.43 12.38
C ASN A 166 -36.86 -3.92 12.02
N LEU A 167 -38.04 -4.32 11.54
CA LEU A 167 -38.23 -5.62 10.90
C LEU A 167 -37.29 -5.80 9.70
N ALA A 168 -37.16 -4.79 8.84
CA ALA A 168 -36.26 -4.82 7.69
C ALA A 168 -34.77 -4.87 8.09
N ASN A 169 -34.37 -4.20 9.18
CA ASN A 169 -33.04 -4.32 9.76
C ASN A 169 -32.75 -5.78 10.16
N ALA A 170 -33.64 -6.42 10.93
CA ALA A 170 -33.46 -7.80 11.38
C ALA A 170 -33.54 -8.84 10.25
N LEU A 171 -34.46 -8.66 9.29
CA LEU A 171 -34.53 -9.49 8.08
C LEU A 171 -33.23 -9.40 7.25
N LYS A 172 -32.62 -8.21 7.17
CA LYS A 172 -31.32 -8.04 6.51
C LYS A 172 -30.21 -8.77 7.25
N GLU A 173 -30.15 -8.68 8.58
CA GLU A 173 -29.17 -9.40 9.40
C GLU A 173 -29.31 -10.93 9.28
N LYS A 174 -30.53 -11.45 9.15
CA LYS A 174 -30.81 -12.85 8.82
C LYS A 174 -30.47 -13.24 7.36
N GLY A 175 -30.11 -12.29 6.50
CA GLY A 175 -29.83 -12.51 5.08
C GLY A 175 -31.06 -12.61 4.18
N LEU A 176 -32.27 -12.34 4.68
CA LEU A 176 -33.53 -12.31 3.92
C LEU A 176 -33.69 -10.96 3.19
N VAL A 177 -32.68 -10.62 2.36
CA VAL A 177 -32.51 -9.29 1.74
C VAL A 177 -33.75 -8.83 0.95
N GLN A 178 -34.46 -9.74 0.27
CA GLN A 178 -35.65 -9.38 -0.50
C GLN A 178 -36.86 -9.05 0.40
N GLU A 179 -37.00 -9.73 1.54
CA GLU A 179 -38.04 -9.40 2.52
C GLU A 179 -37.72 -8.07 3.22
N ALA A 180 -36.44 -7.81 3.51
CA ALA A 180 -35.97 -6.53 4.01
C ALA A 180 -36.23 -5.38 3.03
N GLU A 181 -35.90 -5.54 1.74
CA GLU A 181 -36.20 -4.55 0.69
C GLU A 181 -37.71 -4.26 0.62
N ASN A 182 -38.55 -5.30 0.66
CA ASN A 182 -40.01 -5.14 0.68
C ASN A 182 -40.48 -4.36 1.92
N ALA A 183 -39.96 -4.68 3.11
CA ALA A 183 -40.33 -4.01 4.35
C ALA A 183 -39.88 -2.53 4.42
N TYR A 184 -38.69 -2.17 3.93
CA TYR A 184 -38.31 -0.76 3.77
C TYR A 184 -39.23 -0.05 2.76
N MET A 185 -39.61 -0.71 1.66
CA MET A 185 -40.55 -0.14 0.69
C MET A 185 -41.95 0.05 1.28
N THR A 186 -42.41 -0.82 2.19
CA THR A 186 -43.65 -0.60 2.96
C THR A 186 -43.52 0.58 3.92
N ALA A 187 -42.42 0.69 4.68
CA ALA A 187 -42.15 1.83 5.55
C ALA A 187 -42.18 3.17 4.79
N LEU A 188 -41.58 3.20 3.58
CA LEU A 188 -41.56 4.37 2.71
C LEU A 188 -42.89 4.62 1.98
N GLY A 189 -43.73 3.60 1.81
CA GLY A 189 -45.11 3.75 1.35
C GLY A 189 -46.03 4.37 2.40
N LEU A 190 -45.80 4.05 3.68
CA LEU A 190 -46.50 4.65 4.83
C LEU A 190 -45.99 6.07 5.14
N CYS A 191 -44.68 6.28 5.07
CA CYS A 191 -44.02 7.55 5.34
C CYS A 191 -42.89 7.80 4.33
N PRO A 192 -43.16 8.51 3.22
CA PRO A 192 -42.13 8.82 2.21
C PRO A 192 -40.95 9.64 2.77
N THR A 193 -41.15 10.34 3.89
CA THR A 193 -40.13 11.12 4.60
C THR A 193 -39.37 10.32 5.69
N HIS A 194 -39.43 8.98 5.68
CA HIS A 194 -38.72 8.16 6.67
C HIS A 194 -37.23 7.98 6.31
N ALA A 195 -36.37 8.90 6.76
CA ALA A 195 -34.96 9.00 6.36
C ALA A 195 -34.16 7.70 6.59
N ASP A 196 -34.33 7.04 7.74
CA ASP A 196 -33.65 5.77 8.06
C ASP A 196 -33.98 4.65 7.08
N SER A 197 -35.25 4.51 6.69
CA SER A 197 -35.62 3.53 5.65
C SER A 197 -35.03 3.87 4.29
N GLN A 198 -34.84 5.16 3.97
CA GLN A 198 -34.15 5.54 2.73
C GLN A 198 -32.66 5.21 2.78
N ASN A 199 -31.95 5.54 3.86
CA ASN A 199 -30.54 5.18 4.07
C ASN A 199 -30.31 3.66 4.09
N ASN A 200 -31.19 2.91 4.76
CA ASN A 200 -31.02 1.46 4.89
C ASN A 200 -31.43 0.70 3.63
N LEU A 201 -32.44 1.18 2.88
CA LEU A 201 -32.69 0.73 1.52
C LEU A 201 -31.50 1.05 0.60
N ALA A 202 -30.92 2.25 0.70
CA ALA A 202 -29.72 2.63 -0.08
C ALA A 202 -28.53 1.70 0.19
N ASN A 203 -28.33 1.28 1.45
CA ASN A 203 -27.33 0.28 1.80
C ASN A 203 -27.57 -1.05 1.07
N ILE A 204 -28.83 -1.54 1.01
CA ILE A 204 -29.18 -2.74 0.21
C ILE A 204 -28.93 -2.49 -1.29
N LYS A 205 -29.33 -1.34 -1.85
CA LYS A 205 -29.10 -1.04 -3.28
C LYS A 205 -27.60 -1.00 -3.62
N ARG A 206 -26.76 -0.46 -2.71
CA ARG A 206 -25.29 -0.47 -2.83
C ARG A 206 -24.74 -1.89 -2.82
N GLU A 207 -25.20 -2.73 -1.91
CA GLU A 207 -24.82 -4.15 -1.81
C GLU A 207 -25.29 -4.99 -3.02
N GLN A 208 -26.40 -4.59 -3.66
CA GLN A 208 -26.87 -5.14 -4.94
C GLN A 208 -26.15 -4.57 -6.18
N GLY A 209 -25.19 -3.65 -6.02
CA GLY A 209 -24.49 -2.98 -7.12
C GLY A 209 -25.31 -1.92 -7.89
N LYS A 210 -26.50 -1.54 -7.40
CA LYS A 210 -27.37 -0.52 -8.00
C LYS A 210 -26.96 0.88 -7.52
N ILE A 211 -25.76 1.30 -7.89
CA ILE A 211 -25.07 2.47 -7.33
C ILE A 211 -25.85 3.78 -7.52
N GLU A 212 -26.50 3.98 -8.66
CA GLU A 212 -27.28 5.18 -8.97
C GLU A 212 -28.56 5.25 -8.13
N GLU A 213 -29.21 4.09 -7.91
CA GLU A 213 -30.39 3.98 -7.06
C GLU A 213 -30.03 4.26 -5.60
N ALA A 214 -28.91 3.68 -5.12
CA ALA A 214 -28.36 3.94 -3.79
C ALA A 214 -28.01 5.44 -3.59
N THR A 215 -27.28 6.04 -4.53
CA THR A 215 -26.89 7.46 -4.50
C THR A 215 -28.12 8.36 -4.36
N ARG A 216 -29.16 8.12 -5.18
CA ARG A 216 -30.43 8.86 -5.12
C ARG A 216 -31.15 8.71 -3.77
N LEU A 217 -31.08 7.53 -3.15
CA LEU A 217 -31.73 7.27 -1.87
C LEU A 217 -30.98 7.93 -0.69
N TYR A 218 -29.64 7.92 -0.68
CA TYR A 218 -28.88 8.70 0.32
C TYR A 218 -29.10 10.21 0.18
N LEU A 219 -29.14 10.72 -1.06
CA LEU A 219 -29.41 12.14 -1.29
C LEU A 219 -30.78 12.56 -0.74
N LYS A 220 -31.84 11.77 -1.00
CA LYS A 220 -33.16 12.01 -0.41
C LYS A 220 -33.16 11.92 1.12
N ALA A 221 -32.41 10.99 1.71
CA ALA A 221 -32.30 10.89 3.17
C ALA A 221 -31.69 12.18 3.77
N LEU A 222 -30.73 12.79 3.06
CA LEU A 222 -30.11 14.07 3.42
C LEU A 222 -30.96 15.30 3.06
N GLU A 223 -31.81 15.24 2.04
CA GLU A 223 -32.84 16.27 1.76
C GLU A 223 -33.86 16.37 2.90
N ILE A 224 -34.18 15.25 3.55
CA ILE A 224 -35.13 15.18 4.67
C ILE A 224 -34.44 15.48 6.00
N TYR A 225 -33.28 14.85 6.26
CA TYR A 225 -32.52 15.04 7.49
C TYR A 225 -31.05 15.36 7.17
N PRO A 226 -30.71 16.65 7.00
CA PRO A 226 -29.35 17.08 6.65
C PRO A 226 -28.28 16.72 7.70
N GLU A 227 -28.67 16.49 8.96
CA GLU A 227 -27.75 16.08 10.02
C GLU A 227 -27.65 14.55 10.18
N PHE A 228 -27.94 13.78 9.12
CA PHE A 228 -27.80 12.33 9.16
C PHE A 228 -26.34 11.89 8.88
N ALA A 229 -25.49 11.90 9.92
CA ALA A 229 -24.06 11.54 9.81
C ALA A 229 -23.80 10.20 9.10
N ALA A 230 -24.64 9.18 9.35
CA ALA A 230 -24.51 7.86 8.71
C ALA A 230 -24.79 7.91 7.20
N ALA A 231 -25.80 8.67 6.75
CA ALA A 231 -26.09 8.83 5.33
C ALA A 231 -24.98 9.63 4.61
N HIS A 232 -24.42 10.67 5.25
CA HIS A 232 -23.23 11.37 4.77
C HIS A 232 -22.03 10.40 4.57
N SER A 233 -21.72 9.58 5.58
CA SER A 233 -20.60 8.62 5.53
C SER A 233 -20.83 7.52 4.47
N ASN A 234 -22.05 7.01 4.33
CA ASN A 234 -22.40 6.01 3.33
C ASN A 234 -22.36 6.57 1.89
N LEU A 235 -22.84 7.80 1.68
CA LEU A 235 -22.75 8.50 0.40
C LEU A 235 -21.30 8.80 0.02
N ALA A 236 -20.48 9.26 0.98
CA ALA A 236 -19.05 9.47 0.81
C ALA A 236 -18.32 8.19 0.34
N SER A 237 -18.70 7.03 0.88
CA SER A 237 -18.15 5.74 0.44
C SER A 237 -18.49 5.41 -1.02
N ILE A 238 -19.71 5.70 -1.49
CA ILE A 238 -20.04 5.58 -2.92
C ILE A 238 -19.27 6.59 -3.78
N LEU A 239 -19.17 7.85 -3.34
CA LEU A 239 -18.42 8.89 -4.06
C LEU A 239 -16.94 8.50 -4.18
N GLN A 240 -16.35 7.87 -3.16
CA GLN A 240 -15.01 7.30 -3.23
C GLN A 240 -14.92 6.20 -4.29
N GLN A 241 -15.87 5.25 -4.31
CA GLN A 241 -15.92 4.17 -5.32
C GLN A 241 -16.08 4.72 -6.76
N GLN A 242 -16.78 5.85 -6.93
CA GLN A 242 -16.90 6.58 -8.20
C GLN A 242 -15.64 7.40 -8.57
N GLY A 243 -14.59 7.39 -7.74
CA GLY A 243 -13.37 8.19 -7.94
C GLY A 243 -13.51 9.68 -7.63
N LYS A 244 -14.65 10.10 -7.04
CA LYS A 244 -14.95 11.49 -6.67
C LYS A 244 -14.41 11.83 -5.27
N LEU A 245 -13.10 11.62 -5.09
CA LEU A 245 -12.44 11.63 -3.77
C LEU A 245 -12.63 12.95 -3.00
N GLN A 246 -12.70 14.09 -3.70
CA GLN A 246 -12.97 15.41 -3.10
C GLN A 246 -14.42 15.56 -2.60
N GLU A 247 -15.42 15.07 -3.35
CA GLU A 247 -16.83 15.06 -2.92
C GLU A 247 -17.00 14.13 -1.71
N ALA A 248 -16.32 12.97 -1.73
CA ALA A 248 -16.30 12.04 -0.60
C ALA A 248 -15.73 12.68 0.69
N ILE A 249 -14.60 13.37 0.62
CA ILE A 249 -14.00 14.08 1.77
C ILE A 249 -14.95 15.15 2.32
N LEU A 250 -15.70 15.86 1.48
CA LEU A 250 -16.68 16.84 1.95
C LEU A 250 -17.80 16.17 2.77
N HIS A 251 -18.37 15.06 2.28
CA HIS A 251 -19.39 14.33 3.01
C HIS A 251 -18.86 13.66 4.29
N TYR A 252 -17.63 13.11 4.30
CA TYR A 252 -17.03 12.61 5.55
C TYR A 252 -16.79 13.73 6.57
N LYS A 253 -16.39 14.94 6.14
CA LYS A 253 -16.23 16.10 7.03
C LYS A 253 -17.55 16.51 7.66
N GLU A 254 -18.66 16.51 6.92
CA GLU A 254 -19.98 16.75 7.51
C GLU A 254 -20.39 15.64 8.48
N ALA A 255 -20.19 14.36 8.16
CA ALA A 255 -20.44 13.26 9.09
C ALA A 255 -19.66 13.42 10.42
N ILE A 256 -18.41 13.90 10.34
CA ILE A 256 -17.56 14.18 11.51
C ILE A 256 -17.97 15.47 12.24
N ARG A 257 -18.45 16.51 11.54
CA ARG A 257 -19.00 17.74 12.15
C ARG A 257 -20.22 17.42 13.00
N ILE A 258 -21.12 16.60 12.46
CA ILE A 258 -22.35 16.16 13.12
C ILE A 258 -22.02 15.21 14.28
N ALA A 259 -21.15 14.23 14.05
CA ALA A 259 -20.78 13.20 15.03
C ALA A 259 -19.24 13.12 15.23
N PRO A 260 -18.63 13.97 16.10
CA PRO A 260 -17.19 13.99 16.36
C PRO A 260 -16.61 12.71 17.00
N THR A 261 -17.46 11.76 17.34
CA THR A 261 -17.14 10.41 17.87
C THR A 261 -17.38 9.29 16.84
N PHE A 262 -17.64 9.61 15.57
CA PHE A 262 -17.88 8.61 14.53
C PHE A 262 -16.56 8.04 13.98
N ALA A 263 -16.00 7.03 14.67
CA ALA A 263 -14.70 6.44 14.35
C ALA A 263 -14.59 5.95 12.89
N ASP A 264 -15.62 5.33 12.34
CA ASP A 264 -15.64 4.82 10.96
C ASP A 264 -15.56 5.94 9.92
N ALA A 265 -16.19 7.10 10.15
CA ALA A 265 -16.07 8.25 9.26
C ALA A 265 -14.63 8.78 9.22
N TYR A 266 -13.94 8.82 10.36
CA TYR A 266 -12.49 9.12 10.38
C TYR A 266 -11.68 8.06 9.62
N SER A 267 -11.92 6.77 9.85
CA SER A 267 -11.19 5.68 9.16
C SER A 267 -11.39 5.74 7.64
N ASN A 268 -12.62 5.93 7.18
CA ASN A 268 -12.96 5.98 5.75
C ASN A 268 -12.49 7.28 5.06
N MET A 269 -12.50 8.41 5.77
CA MET A 269 -11.83 9.63 5.30
C MET A 269 -10.31 9.42 5.20
N GLY A 270 -9.71 8.71 6.15
CA GLY A 270 -8.29 8.32 6.10
C GLY A 270 -7.96 7.45 4.89
N ASN A 271 -8.82 6.48 4.56
CA ASN A 271 -8.67 5.65 3.35
C ASN A 271 -8.72 6.52 2.07
N THR A 272 -9.65 7.46 2.00
CA THR A 272 -9.81 8.39 0.87
C THR A 272 -8.61 9.33 0.73
N LEU A 273 -8.10 9.88 1.84
CA LEU A 273 -6.90 10.71 1.87
C LEU A 273 -5.66 9.91 1.43
N LYS A 274 -5.53 8.64 1.85
CA LYS A 274 -4.48 7.75 1.39
C LYS A 274 -4.56 7.47 -0.12
N GLU A 275 -5.75 7.28 -0.68
CA GLU A 275 -5.97 7.11 -2.12
C GLU A 275 -5.62 8.38 -2.91
N MET A 276 -5.76 9.57 -2.30
CA MET A 276 -5.26 10.85 -2.84
C MET A 276 -3.75 11.10 -2.61
N GLY A 277 -3.04 10.21 -1.93
CA GLY A 277 -1.62 10.36 -1.59
C GLY A 277 -1.32 11.19 -0.33
N ASP A 278 -2.34 11.73 0.35
CA ASP A 278 -2.21 12.50 1.60
C ASP A 278 -2.08 11.57 2.81
N ALA A 279 -0.91 10.93 2.91
CA ALA A 279 -0.58 10.05 4.03
C ALA A 279 -0.53 10.78 5.37
N ALA A 280 -0.22 12.09 5.38
CA ALA A 280 -0.08 12.88 6.60
C ALA A 280 -1.43 13.12 7.29
N ASN A 281 -2.46 13.54 6.55
CA ASN A 281 -3.80 13.69 7.11
C ASN A 281 -4.51 12.34 7.28
N ALA A 282 -4.23 11.34 6.42
CA ALA A 282 -4.74 9.98 6.63
C ALA A 282 -4.26 9.37 7.96
N MET A 283 -2.99 9.55 8.32
CA MET A 283 -2.42 9.11 9.60
C MET A 283 -3.09 9.78 10.80
N GLN A 284 -3.38 11.09 10.72
CA GLN A 284 -4.15 11.79 11.75
C GLN A 284 -5.56 11.22 11.90
N CYS A 285 -6.23 10.89 10.78
CA CYS A 285 -7.56 10.31 10.79
C CYS A 285 -7.60 8.92 11.44
N TYR A 286 -6.68 8.00 11.10
CA TYR A 286 -6.61 6.70 11.78
C TYR A 286 -6.27 6.84 13.27
N THR A 287 -5.32 7.72 13.61
CA THR A 287 -4.98 8.03 15.00
C THR A 287 -6.20 8.52 15.77
N ARG A 288 -7.03 9.38 15.17
CA ARG A 288 -8.27 9.85 15.79
C ARG A 288 -9.34 8.76 15.91
N ALA A 289 -9.48 7.90 14.90
CA ALA A 289 -10.37 6.73 14.98
C ALA A 289 -9.98 5.79 16.12
N ILE A 290 -8.67 5.56 16.35
CA ILE A 290 -8.13 4.75 17.45
C ILE A 290 -8.30 5.43 18.81
N GLN A 291 -8.17 6.77 18.89
CA GLN A 291 -8.47 7.51 20.13
C GLN A 291 -9.94 7.39 20.56
N ILE A 292 -10.86 7.34 19.58
CA ILE A 292 -12.30 7.22 19.81
C ILE A 292 -12.67 5.76 20.12
N ASN A 293 -12.12 4.80 19.38
CA ASN A 293 -12.32 3.37 19.58
C ASN A 293 -10.95 2.64 19.58
N PRO A 294 -10.34 2.42 20.77
CA PRO A 294 -9.05 1.72 20.87
C PRO A 294 -9.06 0.28 20.35
N ALA A 295 -10.24 -0.35 20.28
CA ALA A 295 -10.43 -1.72 19.77
C ALA A 295 -10.63 -1.79 18.25
N PHE A 296 -10.54 -0.67 17.52
CA PHE A 296 -10.78 -0.63 16.07
C PHE A 296 -9.63 -1.24 15.25
N ALA A 297 -9.61 -2.57 15.15
CA ALA A 297 -8.57 -3.36 14.49
C ALA A 297 -8.23 -2.88 13.07
N ASP A 298 -9.25 -2.52 12.27
CA ASP A 298 -9.06 -2.05 10.89
C ASP A 298 -8.35 -0.68 10.83
N ALA A 299 -8.61 0.23 11.78
CA ALA A 299 -7.88 1.49 11.87
C ALA A 299 -6.40 1.27 12.28
N HIS A 300 -6.12 0.33 13.21
CA HIS A 300 -4.74 -0.07 13.53
C HIS A 300 -4.01 -0.65 12.30
N SER A 301 -4.69 -1.47 11.50
CA SER A 301 -4.15 -2.06 10.26
C SER A 301 -3.86 -1.00 9.17
N ASN A 302 -4.74 -0.02 9.03
CA ASN A 302 -4.57 1.08 8.06
C ASN A 302 -3.44 2.03 8.48
N LEU A 303 -3.33 2.35 9.77
CA LEU A 303 -2.20 3.09 10.34
C LEU A 303 -0.88 2.33 10.16
N ALA A 304 -0.84 1.03 10.48
CA ALA A 304 0.32 0.17 10.25
C ALA A 304 0.78 0.17 8.79
N SER A 305 -0.18 0.24 7.85
CA SER A 305 0.12 0.37 6.42
C SER A 305 0.83 1.68 6.09
N ILE A 306 0.45 2.82 6.70
CA ILE A 306 1.19 4.09 6.51
C ILE A 306 2.61 3.97 7.08
N HIS A 307 2.79 3.45 8.30
CA HIS A 307 4.13 3.24 8.85
C HIS A 307 5.00 2.36 7.93
N LYS A 308 4.45 1.27 7.40
CA LYS A 308 5.12 0.39 6.42
C LYS A 308 5.49 1.14 5.14
N ASP A 309 4.53 1.87 4.55
CA ASP A 309 4.68 2.61 3.30
C ASP A 309 5.61 3.84 3.45
N SER A 310 5.90 4.26 4.70
CA SER A 310 6.88 5.29 5.09
C SER A 310 8.24 4.74 5.54
N GLY A 311 8.43 3.42 5.65
CA GLY A 311 9.67 2.79 6.10
C GLY A 311 9.81 2.58 7.62
N ASN A 312 8.83 3.01 8.42
CA ASN A 312 8.76 2.77 9.86
C ASN A 312 8.30 1.33 10.17
N ILE A 313 9.10 0.33 9.78
CA ILE A 313 8.75 -1.09 9.92
C ILE A 313 8.47 -1.53 11.37
N PRO A 314 9.18 -1.05 12.42
CA PRO A 314 8.88 -1.41 13.81
C PRO A 314 7.46 -0.99 14.25
N ASP A 315 7.07 0.26 13.98
CA ASP A 315 5.73 0.78 14.28
C ASP A 315 4.65 -0.02 13.52
N ALA A 316 4.91 -0.35 12.25
CA ALA A 316 4.02 -1.17 11.44
C ALA A 316 3.84 -2.58 12.04
N ILE A 317 4.91 -3.23 12.50
CA ILE A 317 4.86 -4.53 13.17
C ILE A 317 4.03 -4.44 14.45
N GLN A 318 4.22 -3.40 15.28
CA GLN A 318 3.45 -3.20 16.51
C GLN A 318 1.95 -2.99 16.22
N SER A 319 1.61 -2.14 15.26
CA SER A 319 0.22 -1.81 14.92
C SER A 319 -0.50 -2.98 14.23
N TYR A 320 0.14 -3.71 13.30
CA TYR A 320 -0.45 -4.94 12.74
C TYR A 320 -0.60 -6.04 13.80
N SER A 321 0.37 -6.20 14.71
CA SER A 321 0.25 -7.15 15.83
C SER A 321 -0.88 -6.76 16.80
N THR A 322 -1.19 -5.47 16.92
CA THR A 322 -2.32 -4.98 17.73
C THR A 322 -3.65 -5.24 17.02
N ALA A 323 -3.74 -4.97 15.71
CA ALA A 323 -4.90 -5.34 14.90
C ALA A 323 -5.22 -6.84 14.97
N LEU A 324 -4.20 -7.70 14.92
CA LEU A 324 -4.36 -9.17 15.01
C LEU A 324 -4.69 -9.68 16.42
N LYS A 325 -4.31 -8.97 17.49
CA LYS A 325 -4.78 -9.26 18.85
C LYS A 325 -6.26 -8.94 19.03
N LEU A 326 -6.73 -7.85 18.42
CA LEU A 326 -8.13 -7.42 18.43
C LEU A 326 -9.01 -8.27 17.50
N LYS A 327 -8.45 -8.74 16.37
CA LYS A 327 -9.16 -9.46 15.31
C LYS A 327 -8.26 -10.59 14.76
N PRO A 328 -8.26 -11.80 15.37
CA PRO A 328 -7.34 -12.88 15.00
C PRO A 328 -7.53 -13.45 13.58
N ASP A 329 -8.76 -13.38 13.06
CA ASP A 329 -9.06 -13.59 11.64
C ASP A 329 -9.04 -12.25 10.89
N PHE A 330 -7.83 -11.79 10.57
CA PHE A 330 -7.63 -10.60 9.75
C PHE A 330 -6.55 -10.85 8.68
N PRO A 331 -6.93 -11.45 7.53
CA PRO A 331 -6.04 -11.77 6.43
C PRO A 331 -5.10 -10.63 5.99
N ASP A 332 -5.61 -9.41 5.85
CA ASP A 332 -4.83 -8.26 5.36
C ASP A 332 -3.76 -7.82 6.36
N ALA A 333 -4.10 -7.77 7.66
CA ALA A 333 -3.14 -7.50 8.71
C ALA A 333 -2.09 -8.62 8.81
N PHE A 334 -2.49 -9.89 8.66
CA PHE A 334 -1.55 -11.02 8.68
C PHE A 334 -0.58 -11.01 7.50
N CYS A 335 -1.07 -10.81 6.27
CA CYS A 335 -0.23 -10.81 5.07
C CYS A 335 0.72 -9.59 5.02
N ASN A 336 0.29 -8.42 5.50
CA ASN A 336 1.19 -7.27 5.62
C ASN A 336 2.19 -7.44 6.78
N LEU A 337 1.80 -8.00 7.93
CA LEU A 337 2.74 -8.32 9.01
C LEU A 337 3.81 -9.32 8.52
N ALA A 338 3.41 -10.39 7.82
CA ALA A 338 4.35 -11.35 7.24
C ALA A 338 5.35 -10.68 6.28
N HIS A 339 4.92 -9.66 5.53
CA HIS A 339 5.80 -8.84 4.70
C HIS A 339 6.75 -7.94 5.53
N CYS A 340 6.26 -7.29 6.59
CA CYS A 340 7.11 -6.50 7.50
C CYS A 340 8.18 -7.37 8.18
N LEU A 341 7.82 -8.57 8.64
CA LEU A 341 8.76 -9.54 9.22
C LEU A 341 9.78 -10.04 8.19
N GLN A 342 9.38 -10.19 6.92
CA GLN A 342 10.28 -10.50 5.81
C GLN A 342 11.26 -9.35 5.53
N ILE A 343 10.86 -8.08 5.68
CA ILE A 343 11.76 -6.92 5.51
C ILE A 343 12.87 -6.87 6.58
N ILE A 344 12.58 -7.26 7.81
CA ILE A 344 13.56 -7.29 8.91
C ILE A 344 14.27 -8.66 9.09
N CYS A 345 14.04 -9.62 8.20
CA CYS A 345 14.52 -11.00 8.30
C CYS A 345 14.16 -11.73 9.62
N ASP A 346 13.01 -11.43 10.22
CA ASP A 346 12.47 -12.24 11.33
C ASP A 346 11.91 -13.55 10.78
N TRP A 347 12.64 -14.65 10.99
CA TRP A 347 12.28 -15.98 10.53
C TRP A 347 11.84 -16.93 11.65
N THR A 348 11.52 -16.40 12.84
CA THR A 348 11.24 -17.17 14.08
C THR A 348 10.12 -18.21 13.92
N ASP A 349 9.14 -17.94 13.04
CA ASP A 349 8.05 -18.86 12.68
C ASP A 349 7.86 -18.92 11.14
N TYR A 350 8.96 -18.87 10.37
CA TYR A 350 8.91 -18.69 8.91
C TYR A 350 7.99 -19.70 8.20
N ASP A 351 8.19 -21.01 8.43
CA ASP A 351 7.47 -22.05 7.69
C ASP A 351 5.97 -22.07 7.97
N ASN A 352 5.55 -21.87 9.21
CA ASN A 352 4.12 -21.89 9.56
C ASN A 352 3.43 -20.60 9.10
N ARG A 353 4.14 -19.47 9.19
CA ARG A 353 3.69 -18.19 8.62
C ARG A 353 3.51 -18.27 7.11
N MET A 354 4.41 -18.92 6.39
CA MET A 354 4.28 -19.15 4.94
C MET A 354 3.12 -20.11 4.60
N LYS A 355 2.99 -21.24 5.32
CA LYS A 355 1.85 -22.16 5.16
C LYS A 355 0.50 -21.45 5.39
N ARG A 356 0.40 -20.63 6.45
CA ARG A 356 -0.82 -19.84 6.75
C ARG A 356 -1.09 -18.78 5.68
N LEU A 357 -0.07 -18.12 5.15
CA LEU A 357 -0.21 -17.15 4.05
C LEU A 357 -0.75 -17.82 2.77
N VAL A 358 -0.23 -18.99 2.40
CA VAL A 358 -0.75 -19.77 1.25
C VAL A 358 -2.21 -20.16 1.48
N ALA A 359 -2.54 -20.73 2.65
CA ALA A 359 -3.91 -21.13 2.98
C ALA A 359 -4.91 -19.96 2.96
N ILE A 360 -4.50 -18.76 3.42
CA ILE A 360 -5.31 -17.53 3.33
C ILE A 360 -5.60 -17.16 1.87
N VAL A 361 -4.58 -17.20 1.01
CA VAL A 361 -4.73 -16.87 -0.42
C VAL A 361 -5.65 -17.87 -1.13
N ASP A 362 -5.49 -19.17 -0.88
CA ASP A 362 -6.31 -20.20 -1.51
C ASP A 362 -7.77 -20.14 -1.04
N ASP A 363 -8.02 -19.87 0.25
CA ASP A 363 -9.37 -19.61 0.79
C ASP A 363 -10.02 -18.38 0.10
N GLN A 364 -9.30 -17.26 0.04
CA GLN A 364 -9.78 -16.03 -0.58
C GLN A 364 -10.11 -16.23 -2.07
N LEU A 365 -9.23 -16.89 -2.82
CA LEU A 365 -9.42 -17.20 -4.24
C LEU A 365 -10.61 -18.15 -4.45
N SER A 366 -10.76 -19.19 -3.62
CA SER A 366 -11.90 -20.12 -3.70
C SER A 366 -13.24 -19.41 -3.47
N LYS A 367 -13.28 -18.45 -2.53
CA LYS A 367 -14.42 -17.57 -2.23
C LYS A 367 -14.55 -16.40 -3.21
N LYS A 368 -13.76 -16.37 -4.29
CA LYS A 368 -13.68 -15.34 -5.34
C LYS A 368 -13.35 -13.92 -4.83
N ARG A 369 -12.87 -13.77 -3.59
CA ARG A 369 -12.49 -12.51 -2.96
C ARG A 369 -11.17 -11.98 -3.55
N LEU A 370 -10.88 -10.70 -3.31
CA LEU A 370 -9.56 -10.13 -3.58
C LEU A 370 -8.55 -10.72 -2.58
N PRO A 371 -7.40 -11.27 -3.01
CA PRO A 371 -6.40 -11.81 -2.08
C PRO A 371 -5.64 -10.71 -1.33
N SER A 372 -5.38 -10.93 -0.04
CA SER A 372 -4.60 -10.03 0.82
C SER A 372 -3.11 -9.95 0.46
N VAL A 373 -2.62 -10.87 -0.39
CA VAL A 373 -1.30 -10.82 -0.99
C VAL A 373 -1.36 -9.99 -2.26
N HIS A 374 -0.76 -8.79 -2.21
CA HIS A 374 -0.58 -7.93 -3.38
C HIS A 374 0.26 -8.62 -4.48
N PRO A 375 -0.01 -8.44 -5.79
CA PRO A 375 0.65 -9.21 -6.86
C PRO A 375 2.18 -9.08 -6.82
N HIS A 376 2.68 -7.87 -6.54
CA HIS A 376 4.11 -7.60 -6.39
C HIS A 376 4.78 -8.42 -5.28
N HIS A 377 4.07 -8.76 -4.20
CA HIS A 377 4.64 -9.55 -3.10
C HIS A 377 4.58 -11.06 -3.37
N SER A 378 3.71 -11.50 -4.30
CA SER A 378 3.50 -12.92 -4.60
C SER A 378 4.75 -13.64 -5.12
N MET A 379 5.74 -12.92 -5.67
CA MET A 379 7.03 -13.50 -6.07
C MET A 379 7.92 -13.94 -4.89
N LEU A 380 7.71 -13.37 -3.69
CA LEU A 380 8.52 -13.65 -2.48
C LEU A 380 8.00 -14.85 -1.67
N TYR A 381 6.85 -15.42 -2.05
CA TYR A 381 6.14 -16.45 -1.28
C TYR A 381 6.05 -17.78 -2.07
N PRO A 382 5.96 -18.93 -1.39
CA PRO A 382 5.93 -20.27 -2.01
C PRO A 382 4.55 -20.61 -2.64
N LEU A 383 4.09 -19.74 -3.52
CA LEU A 383 2.84 -19.86 -4.29
C LEU A 383 3.10 -20.59 -5.62
N THR A 384 2.05 -21.19 -6.21
CA THR A 384 2.14 -21.75 -7.57
C THR A 384 2.09 -20.65 -8.63
N HIS A 385 2.51 -20.94 -9.87
CA HIS A 385 2.31 -20.00 -10.98
C HIS A 385 0.82 -19.67 -11.22
N GLN A 386 -0.06 -20.67 -11.14
CA GLN A 386 -1.50 -20.48 -11.26
C GLN A 386 -2.06 -19.57 -10.15
N THR A 387 -1.60 -19.73 -8.91
CA THR A 387 -1.99 -18.87 -7.79
C THR A 387 -1.51 -17.42 -8.00
N ARG A 388 -0.28 -17.20 -8.50
CA ARG A 388 0.22 -15.85 -8.84
C ARG A 388 -0.57 -15.19 -9.96
N ILE A 389 -0.92 -15.92 -11.03
CA ILE A 389 -1.81 -15.44 -12.09
C ILE A 389 -3.18 -15.07 -11.50
N ALA A 390 -3.75 -15.91 -10.64
CA ALA A 390 -5.07 -15.66 -10.05
C ALA A 390 -5.10 -14.43 -9.14
N ILE A 391 -4.04 -14.19 -8.35
CA ILE A 391 -3.86 -12.95 -7.56
C ILE A 391 -3.82 -11.72 -8.49
N ALA A 392 -3.00 -11.78 -9.54
CA ALA A 392 -2.85 -10.68 -10.50
C ALA A 392 -4.16 -10.41 -11.27
N ALA A 393 -4.83 -11.47 -11.76
CA ALA A 393 -6.11 -11.39 -12.44
C ALA A 393 -7.23 -10.81 -11.56
N LYS A 394 -7.21 -11.05 -10.24
CA LYS A 394 -8.15 -10.41 -9.30
C LYS A 394 -7.93 -8.90 -9.15
N HIS A 395 -6.69 -8.43 -9.25
CA HIS A 395 -6.40 -7.00 -9.26
C HIS A 395 -6.76 -6.37 -10.63
N ALA A 396 -6.53 -7.07 -11.74
CA ALA A 396 -7.01 -6.67 -13.07
C ALA A 396 -8.55 -6.60 -13.16
N GLN A 397 -9.25 -7.54 -12.53
CA GLN A 397 -10.71 -7.53 -12.42
C GLN A 397 -11.19 -6.26 -11.72
N LEU A 398 -10.59 -5.89 -10.58
CA LEU A 398 -10.95 -4.66 -9.85
C LEU A 398 -10.77 -3.39 -10.69
N CYS A 399 -9.68 -3.26 -11.46
CA CYS A 399 -9.51 -2.14 -12.39
C CYS A 399 -10.56 -2.16 -13.51
N THR A 400 -10.98 -3.33 -13.98
CA THR A 400 -12.03 -3.50 -15.00
C THR A 400 -13.40 -3.09 -14.47
N GLU A 401 -13.72 -3.47 -13.23
CA GLU A 401 -14.95 -3.09 -12.53
C GLU A 401 -14.99 -1.57 -12.25
N LYS A 402 -13.88 -0.97 -11.81
CA LYS A 402 -13.75 0.49 -11.65
C LYS A 402 -14.04 1.26 -12.94
N VAL A 403 -13.57 0.78 -14.10
CA VAL A 403 -13.80 1.49 -15.38
C VAL A 403 -15.14 1.21 -16.04
N ALA A 404 -15.76 0.06 -15.75
CA ALA A 404 -17.13 -0.22 -16.21
C ALA A 404 -18.13 0.83 -15.69
N MET A 405 -17.96 1.29 -14.45
CA MET A 405 -18.77 2.36 -13.84
C MET A 405 -18.66 3.72 -14.58
N LEU A 406 -17.61 3.93 -15.37
CA LEU A 406 -17.46 5.15 -16.19
C LEU A 406 -18.37 5.16 -17.43
N ASN A 407 -18.97 4.02 -17.79
CA ASN A 407 -19.80 3.84 -18.99
C ASN A 407 -19.13 4.34 -20.29
N HIS A 408 -17.80 4.17 -20.38
CA HIS A 408 -17.01 4.68 -21.48
C HIS A 408 -17.27 3.90 -22.79
N PRO A 409 -17.47 4.56 -23.95
CA PRO A 409 -17.57 3.86 -25.22
C PRO A 409 -16.24 3.21 -25.61
N PRO A 410 -16.24 2.10 -26.37
CA PRO A 410 -15.02 1.53 -26.95
C PRO A 410 -14.32 2.53 -27.87
N PHE A 411 -12.99 2.58 -27.80
CA PHE A 411 -12.18 3.47 -28.63
C PHE A 411 -12.10 3.00 -30.09
N ASN A 412 -12.00 3.97 -31.00
CA ASN A 412 -11.57 3.72 -32.38
C ASN A 412 -10.03 3.72 -32.41
N PHE A 413 -9.44 2.79 -33.17
CA PHE A 413 -7.98 2.69 -33.29
C PHE A 413 -7.47 3.24 -34.63
N PRO A 414 -6.21 3.71 -34.69
CA PRO A 414 -5.54 4.03 -35.96
C PRO A 414 -5.59 2.84 -36.93
N ASP A 415 -5.66 3.12 -38.24
CA ASP A 415 -5.58 2.06 -39.25
C ASP A 415 -4.20 1.38 -39.22
N ARG A 416 -4.19 0.10 -38.83
CA ARG A 416 -2.99 -0.77 -38.85
C ARG A 416 -2.25 -0.83 -40.20
N LEU A 417 -2.89 -0.44 -41.31
CA LEU A 417 -2.26 -0.38 -42.62
C LEU A 417 -1.53 0.95 -42.89
N SER A 418 -1.83 2.04 -42.17
CA SER A 418 -1.15 3.34 -42.38
C SER A 418 0.36 3.23 -42.15
N VAL A 419 0.77 2.53 -41.09
CA VAL A 419 2.18 2.27 -40.78
C VAL A 419 2.83 1.33 -41.81
N ARG A 420 2.12 0.29 -42.25
CA ARG A 420 2.64 -0.65 -43.27
C ARG A 420 2.81 -0.02 -44.64
N ASN A 421 1.96 0.94 -44.98
CA ASN A 421 1.95 1.63 -46.27
C ASN A 421 2.79 2.93 -46.26
N GLY A 422 3.49 3.25 -45.17
CA GLY A 422 4.31 4.46 -45.04
C GLY A 422 3.52 5.77 -44.90
N VAL A 423 2.21 5.70 -44.64
CA VAL A 423 1.32 6.86 -44.48
C VAL A 423 1.50 7.52 -43.11
N SER A 424 1.90 6.76 -42.08
CA SER A 424 2.22 7.29 -40.75
C SER A 424 3.38 6.54 -40.10
N ARG A 425 4.08 7.19 -39.17
CA ARG A 425 5.04 6.51 -38.27
C ARG A 425 4.31 5.61 -37.26
N LEU A 426 5.01 4.63 -36.71
CA LEU A 426 4.51 3.82 -35.60
C LEU A 426 4.52 4.64 -34.31
N ARG A 427 3.35 4.89 -33.70
CA ARG A 427 3.27 5.63 -32.44
C ARG A 427 3.40 4.71 -31.23
N ILE A 428 4.44 4.92 -30.42
CA ILE A 428 4.70 4.16 -29.20
C ILE A 428 4.53 5.08 -27.99
N GLY A 429 3.66 4.69 -27.06
CA GLY A 429 3.41 5.41 -25.82
C GLY A 429 3.96 4.67 -24.60
N TYR A 430 4.92 5.24 -23.89
CA TYR A 430 5.44 4.72 -22.63
C TYR A 430 4.66 5.34 -21.45
N VAL A 431 4.01 4.53 -20.63
CA VAL A 431 3.22 5.00 -19.47
C VAL A 431 3.91 4.60 -18.18
N SER A 432 4.24 5.58 -17.33
CA SER A 432 4.92 5.33 -16.06
C SER A 432 4.67 6.41 -15.01
N SER A 433 4.50 6.02 -13.74
CA SER A 433 4.68 6.90 -12.57
C SER A 433 6.15 7.24 -12.26
N ASP A 434 7.10 6.68 -12.99
CA ASP A 434 8.48 6.57 -12.52
C ASP A 434 9.47 7.45 -13.32
N PHE A 435 8.94 8.34 -14.17
CA PHE A 435 9.70 9.34 -14.92
C PHE A 435 10.19 10.46 -13.98
N GLY A 436 11.37 10.25 -13.40
CA GLY A 436 11.95 11.02 -12.28
C GLY A 436 13.09 10.22 -11.64
N ASN A 437 13.49 10.55 -10.42
CA ASN A 437 14.51 9.79 -9.69
C ASN A 437 13.94 8.47 -9.12
N HIS A 438 13.79 7.49 -10.01
CA HIS A 438 13.34 6.13 -9.71
C HIS A 438 14.15 5.13 -10.56
N PRO A 439 14.42 3.90 -10.07
CA PRO A 439 15.14 2.87 -10.80
C PRO A 439 14.69 2.68 -12.26
N THR A 440 13.38 2.76 -12.53
CA THR A 440 12.83 2.69 -13.89
C THR A 440 13.49 3.69 -14.84
N SER A 441 13.67 4.96 -14.45
CA SER A 441 14.36 5.96 -15.26
C SER A 441 15.87 5.68 -15.35
N HIS A 442 16.51 5.24 -14.26
CA HIS A 442 17.93 4.84 -14.24
C HIS A 442 18.26 3.68 -15.20
N LEU A 443 17.25 2.92 -15.65
CA LEU A 443 17.42 1.86 -16.63
C LEU A 443 17.17 2.29 -18.08
N MET A 444 16.27 3.25 -18.33
CA MET A 444 15.71 3.48 -19.68
C MET A 444 15.70 4.94 -20.18
N GLN A 445 16.14 5.93 -19.40
CA GLN A 445 15.90 7.34 -19.72
C GLN A 445 16.42 7.81 -21.10
N SER A 446 17.44 7.18 -21.68
CA SER A 446 17.89 7.48 -23.05
C SER A 446 17.07 6.82 -24.16
N ILE A 447 16.27 5.78 -23.87
CA ILE A 447 15.53 5.01 -24.88
C ILE A 447 14.52 5.85 -25.68
N PRO A 448 13.74 6.78 -25.06
CA PRO A 448 12.88 7.69 -25.81
C PRO A 448 13.64 8.55 -26.84
N GLY A 449 14.86 8.98 -26.53
CA GLY A 449 15.73 9.75 -27.43
C GLY A 449 16.39 8.90 -28.53
N MET A 450 16.67 7.63 -28.25
CA MET A 450 17.36 6.70 -29.16
C MET A 450 16.46 6.05 -30.23
N HIS A 451 15.15 6.31 -30.24
CA HIS A 451 14.26 5.80 -31.29
C HIS A 451 14.55 6.41 -32.65
N ASP A 452 14.43 5.59 -33.69
CA ASP A 452 14.49 6.05 -35.08
C ASP A 452 13.26 6.88 -35.44
N ARG A 453 13.39 8.20 -35.28
CA ARG A 453 12.34 9.20 -35.53
C ARG A 453 11.82 9.22 -36.98
N SER A 454 12.49 8.56 -37.93
CA SER A 454 11.97 8.42 -39.31
C SER A 454 10.84 7.38 -39.41
N ARG A 455 10.82 6.39 -38.52
CA ARG A 455 9.85 5.27 -38.51
C ARG A 455 8.95 5.25 -37.28
N ILE A 456 9.41 5.80 -36.16
CA ILE A 456 8.74 5.77 -34.86
C ILE A 456 8.46 7.20 -34.39
N GLU A 457 7.33 7.40 -33.73
CA GLU A 457 6.95 8.64 -33.05
C GLU A 457 6.71 8.31 -31.57
N VAL A 458 7.42 8.98 -30.66
CA VAL A 458 7.54 8.56 -29.25
C VAL A 458 6.78 9.49 -28.32
N PHE A 459 5.89 8.90 -27.52
CA PHE A 459 5.14 9.57 -26.47
C PHE A 459 5.53 9.03 -25.09
N CYS A 460 5.75 9.92 -24.13
CA CYS A 460 5.95 9.56 -22.71
C CYS A 460 4.81 10.15 -21.87
N TYR A 461 4.08 9.28 -21.19
CA TYR A 461 2.93 9.60 -20.34
C TYR A 461 3.29 9.44 -18.87
N ALA A 462 3.56 10.55 -18.19
CA ALA A 462 3.89 10.57 -16.77
C ALA A 462 2.62 10.46 -15.92
N LEU A 463 2.54 9.45 -15.05
CA LEU A 463 1.47 9.35 -14.04
C LEU A 463 1.79 10.16 -12.77
N SER A 464 3.06 10.55 -12.59
CA SER A 464 3.58 11.36 -11.48
C SER A 464 3.86 12.80 -11.91
N ALA A 465 3.73 13.74 -10.98
CA ALA A 465 4.15 15.12 -11.17
C ALA A 465 5.67 15.22 -11.40
N ASN A 466 6.14 16.34 -11.95
CA ASN A 466 7.57 16.59 -12.11
C ASN A 466 8.27 16.75 -10.75
N ASP A 467 9.31 15.96 -10.49
CA ASP A 467 10.09 15.96 -9.25
C ASP A 467 11.27 16.95 -9.28
N GLY A 468 11.48 17.64 -10.41
CA GLY A 468 12.55 18.63 -10.61
C GLY A 468 13.91 18.02 -10.98
N THR A 469 13.99 16.70 -11.19
CA THR A 469 15.27 16.01 -11.41
C THR A 469 15.71 16.01 -12.87
N ASN A 470 17.02 15.86 -13.11
CA ASN A 470 17.55 15.75 -14.47
C ASN A 470 16.97 14.53 -15.22
N PHE A 471 16.59 13.45 -14.51
CA PHE A 471 15.95 12.27 -15.11
C PHE A 471 14.63 12.64 -15.81
N ARG A 472 13.75 13.36 -15.10
CA ARG A 472 12.49 13.87 -15.65
C ARG A 472 12.73 14.90 -16.76
N GLN A 473 13.71 15.79 -16.59
CA GLN A 473 14.04 16.79 -17.60
C GLN A 473 14.61 16.16 -18.90
N LYS A 474 15.46 15.14 -18.81
CA LYS A 474 16.00 14.40 -19.96
C LYS A 474 14.88 13.72 -20.75
N LEU A 475 13.99 13.00 -20.06
CA LEU A 475 12.81 12.39 -20.67
C LEU A 475 11.89 13.41 -21.35
N MET A 476 11.70 14.59 -20.75
CA MET A 476 10.93 15.70 -21.34
C MET A 476 11.59 16.34 -22.56
N ASN A 477 12.93 16.32 -22.66
CA ASN A 477 13.68 16.87 -23.78
C ASN A 477 13.87 15.87 -24.94
N GLU A 478 13.97 14.57 -24.63
CA GLU A 478 14.35 13.53 -25.58
C GLU A 478 13.19 12.69 -26.13
N ALA A 479 12.05 12.61 -25.43
CA ALA A 479 10.80 12.15 -26.06
C ALA A 479 10.35 13.15 -27.15
N GLU A 480 9.65 12.69 -28.19
CA GLU A 480 9.09 13.61 -29.18
C GLU A 480 7.84 14.32 -28.63
N HIS A 481 7.07 13.61 -27.81
CA HIS A 481 5.94 14.15 -27.05
C HIS A 481 6.02 13.72 -25.58
N PHE A 482 5.93 14.67 -24.64
CA PHE A 482 5.83 14.38 -23.21
C PHE A 482 4.49 14.90 -22.67
N VAL A 483 3.76 14.04 -21.96
CA VAL A 483 2.39 14.30 -21.51
C VAL A 483 2.28 13.99 -20.02
N ASP A 484 1.95 15.01 -19.22
CA ASP A 484 1.76 14.87 -17.78
C ASP A 484 0.30 14.49 -17.45
N LEU A 485 0.07 13.20 -17.23
CA LEU A 485 -1.23 12.65 -16.83
C LEU A 485 -1.48 12.73 -15.32
N SER A 486 -0.51 13.15 -14.49
CA SER A 486 -0.74 13.38 -13.06
C SER A 486 -1.79 14.48 -12.83
N GLN A 487 -1.83 15.47 -13.73
CA GLN A 487 -2.82 16.55 -13.75
C GLN A 487 -4.20 16.09 -14.25
N ILE A 488 -4.30 14.91 -14.86
CA ILE A 488 -5.54 14.32 -15.38
C ILE A 488 -5.96 13.14 -14.49
N THR A 489 -6.53 13.46 -13.33
CA THR A 489 -6.93 12.47 -12.30
C THR A 489 -7.99 11.48 -12.79
N CYS A 490 -8.92 11.91 -13.66
CA CYS A 490 -9.92 11.02 -14.25
C CYS A 490 -9.29 10.05 -15.27
N ASN A 491 -9.40 8.75 -15.00
CA ASN A 491 -8.84 7.69 -15.86
C ASN A 491 -9.46 7.66 -17.27
N GLY A 492 -10.74 7.99 -17.41
CA GLY A 492 -11.40 8.14 -18.71
C GLY A 492 -10.71 9.21 -19.57
N LYS A 493 -10.60 10.44 -19.04
CA LYS A 493 -9.94 11.56 -19.73
C LYS A 493 -8.44 11.32 -20.01
N ALA A 494 -7.78 10.51 -19.20
CA ALA A 494 -6.40 10.09 -19.45
C ALA A 494 -6.31 9.09 -20.63
N ALA A 495 -7.26 8.14 -20.72
CA ALA A 495 -7.37 7.23 -21.85
C ALA A 495 -7.80 7.95 -23.14
N ASP A 496 -8.75 8.88 -23.07
CA ASP A 496 -9.13 9.78 -24.17
C ASP A 496 -7.91 10.46 -24.79
N ARG A 497 -7.04 11.06 -23.95
CA ARG A 497 -5.83 11.75 -24.41
C ARG A 497 -4.90 10.80 -25.17
N ILE A 498 -4.66 9.60 -24.63
CA ILE A 498 -3.82 8.57 -25.27
C ILE A 498 -4.41 8.10 -26.61
N ASN A 499 -5.74 7.99 -26.72
CA ASN A 499 -6.39 7.61 -27.97
C ASN A 499 -6.33 8.74 -29.01
N GLN A 500 -6.52 10.00 -28.58
CA GLN A 500 -6.40 11.20 -29.44
C GLN A 500 -4.98 11.39 -29.99
N ASP A 501 -3.95 11.04 -29.22
CA ASP A 501 -2.56 10.97 -29.69
C ASP A 501 -2.33 9.86 -30.74
N GLY A 502 -3.27 8.91 -30.89
CA GLY A 502 -3.21 7.85 -31.91
C GLY A 502 -2.17 6.78 -31.62
N ILE A 503 -1.97 6.41 -30.36
CA ILE A 503 -0.99 5.39 -29.96
C ILE A 503 -1.34 4.02 -30.57
N HIS A 504 -0.33 3.38 -31.17
CA HIS A 504 -0.45 2.05 -31.78
C HIS A 504 -0.03 0.95 -30.80
N ILE A 505 1.03 1.22 -30.00
CA ILE A 505 1.55 0.33 -28.95
C ILE A 505 1.67 1.13 -27.66
N LEU A 506 0.88 0.78 -26.65
CA LEU A 506 0.93 1.39 -25.32
C LEU A 506 1.67 0.47 -24.34
N ILE A 507 2.73 0.97 -23.72
CA ILE A 507 3.64 0.20 -22.89
C ILE A 507 3.40 0.54 -21.42
N ASN A 508 2.96 -0.45 -20.64
CA ASN A 508 2.81 -0.38 -19.20
C ASN A 508 4.16 -0.67 -18.53
N MET A 509 4.71 0.33 -17.85
CA MET A 509 5.98 0.24 -17.14
C MET A 509 5.83 0.11 -15.62
N ASN A 510 4.60 -0.02 -15.10
CA ASN A 510 4.36 -0.11 -13.65
C ASN A 510 3.78 -1.46 -13.20
N GLY A 511 2.88 -2.07 -13.98
CA GLY A 511 2.13 -3.25 -13.52
C GLY A 511 1.47 -2.99 -12.17
N TYR A 512 1.82 -3.74 -11.13
CA TYR A 512 1.31 -3.54 -9.77
C TYR A 512 2.36 -2.91 -8.84
N THR A 513 2.85 -1.70 -9.17
CA THR A 513 3.69 -0.86 -8.31
C THR A 513 2.98 0.42 -7.86
N LYS A 514 3.60 1.17 -6.94
CA LYS A 514 3.08 2.43 -6.40
C LYS A 514 2.98 3.48 -7.51
N GLY A 515 1.78 4.03 -7.72
CA GLY A 515 1.51 5.04 -8.75
C GLY A 515 0.95 4.49 -10.07
N ALA A 516 0.83 3.17 -10.21
CA ALA A 516 0.18 2.54 -11.36
C ALA A 516 -1.29 2.98 -11.51
N ARG A 517 -1.73 3.21 -12.75
CA ARG A 517 -3.14 3.50 -13.12
C ARG A 517 -3.62 2.52 -14.18
N ASN A 518 -3.71 1.25 -13.81
CA ASN A 518 -4.06 0.15 -14.73
C ASN A 518 -5.49 0.27 -15.29
N GLU A 519 -6.35 1.09 -14.68
CA GLU A 519 -7.63 1.54 -15.23
C GLU A 519 -7.48 2.16 -16.64
N ILE A 520 -6.40 2.89 -16.90
CA ILE A 520 -6.11 3.45 -18.24
C ILE A 520 -5.94 2.32 -19.26
N PHE A 521 -5.27 1.23 -18.87
CA PHE A 521 -5.09 0.05 -19.71
C PHE A 521 -6.36 -0.80 -19.80
N ALA A 522 -7.17 -0.87 -18.74
CA ALA A 522 -8.47 -1.55 -18.75
C ALA A 522 -9.46 -0.91 -19.75
N LEU A 523 -9.38 0.41 -19.96
CA LEU A 523 -10.13 1.16 -20.97
C LEU A 523 -9.66 0.91 -22.42
N ARG A 524 -8.49 0.28 -22.62
CA ARG A 524 -7.87 -0.04 -23.93
C ARG A 524 -7.86 1.12 -24.96
N PRO A 525 -7.22 2.27 -24.68
CA PRO A 525 -7.10 3.39 -25.63
C PRO A 525 -6.18 3.11 -26.84
N ALA A 526 -5.38 2.05 -26.81
CA ALA A 526 -4.51 1.61 -27.92
C ALA A 526 -4.83 0.16 -28.36
N PRO A 527 -4.63 -0.18 -29.65
CA PRO A 527 -4.97 -1.51 -30.17
C PRO A 527 -4.05 -2.62 -29.64
N LEU A 528 -2.79 -2.29 -29.30
CA LEU A 528 -1.84 -3.20 -28.65
C LEU A 528 -1.36 -2.60 -27.33
N GLN A 529 -1.41 -3.40 -26.26
CA GLN A 529 -0.95 -3.02 -24.93
C GLN A 529 0.05 -4.04 -24.38
N VAL A 530 1.18 -3.55 -23.87
CA VAL A 530 2.38 -4.37 -23.63
C VAL A 530 2.98 -4.10 -22.24
N MET A 531 3.28 -5.14 -21.48
CA MET A 531 4.03 -5.06 -20.22
C MET A 531 5.54 -5.00 -20.51
N TRP A 532 6.30 -4.09 -19.87
CA TRP A 532 7.76 -4.04 -20.00
C TRP A 532 8.48 -3.45 -18.78
N LEU A 533 9.66 -3.99 -18.50
CA LEU A 533 10.69 -3.50 -17.57
C LEU A 533 10.29 -3.36 -16.09
N GLY A 534 9.47 -2.38 -15.73
CA GLY A 534 9.28 -1.94 -14.33
C GLY A 534 8.40 -2.83 -13.44
N TYR A 535 7.84 -3.92 -13.98
CA TYR A 535 7.12 -4.93 -13.18
C TYR A 535 7.63 -6.35 -13.48
N PRO A 536 8.25 -7.06 -12.51
CA PRO A 536 8.89 -8.36 -12.74
C PRO A 536 7.92 -9.54 -12.66
N GLY A 537 6.78 -9.47 -13.36
CA GLY A 537 5.79 -10.55 -13.42
C GLY A 537 4.67 -10.33 -14.43
N THR A 538 3.71 -11.26 -14.48
CA THR A 538 2.48 -11.13 -15.27
C THR A 538 1.49 -10.17 -14.62
N SER A 539 0.78 -9.39 -15.44
CA SER A 539 -0.36 -8.58 -15.02
C SER A 539 -1.61 -9.42 -14.69
N GLY A 540 -1.69 -10.68 -15.17
CA GLY A 540 -2.90 -11.49 -15.10
C GLY A 540 -4.10 -10.89 -15.84
N ALA A 541 -3.90 -9.81 -16.62
CA ALA A 541 -4.97 -8.96 -17.12
C ALA A 541 -5.40 -9.33 -18.55
N PRO A 542 -6.71 -9.42 -18.84
CA PRO A 542 -7.21 -9.66 -20.20
C PRO A 542 -7.03 -8.46 -21.13
N PHE A 543 -6.63 -7.30 -20.60
CA PHE A 543 -6.35 -6.07 -21.35
C PHE A 543 -4.86 -5.88 -21.70
N MET A 544 -3.94 -6.75 -21.26
CA MET A 544 -2.54 -6.73 -21.66
C MET A 544 -2.26 -7.87 -22.66
N ASP A 545 -1.78 -7.54 -23.85
CA ASP A 545 -1.68 -8.49 -24.96
C ASP A 545 -0.33 -9.24 -24.98
N TYR A 546 0.75 -8.53 -24.63
CA TYR A 546 2.12 -9.04 -24.64
C TYR A 546 2.92 -8.64 -23.40
N ILE A 547 3.94 -9.42 -23.07
CA ILE A 547 5.01 -9.06 -22.14
C ILE A 547 6.36 -9.10 -22.87
N ILE A 548 7.08 -7.98 -22.88
CA ILE A 548 8.44 -7.93 -23.42
C ILE A 548 9.38 -8.57 -22.40
N THR A 549 9.99 -9.68 -22.81
CA THR A 549 10.85 -10.53 -22.00
C THR A 549 11.92 -11.18 -22.89
N ASP A 550 12.57 -12.26 -22.45
CA ASP A 550 13.55 -13.00 -23.26
C ASP A 550 13.51 -14.51 -22.94
N ALA A 551 14.24 -15.32 -23.72
CA ALA A 551 14.23 -16.78 -23.63
C ALA A 551 14.92 -17.35 -22.38
N VAL A 552 15.78 -16.59 -21.69
CA VAL A 552 16.45 -17.00 -20.44
C VAL A 552 15.59 -16.64 -19.23
N THR A 553 15.04 -15.43 -19.21
CA THR A 553 14.10 -14.95 -18.19
C THR A 553 12.81 -15.79 -18.23
N SER A 554 12.19 -15.91 -19.40
CA SER A 554 10.86 -16.50 -19.58
C SER A 554 10.86 -17.60 -20.64
N PRO A 555 11.58 -18.72 -20.43
CA PRO A 555 11.67 -19.81 -21.40
C PRO A 555 10.29 -20.41 -21.71
N LEU A 556 10.07 -20.89 -22.95
CA LEU A 556 8.76 -21.37 -23.41
C LEU A 556 8.09 -22.43 -22.51
N ARG A 557 8.86 -23.25 -21.78
CA ARG A 557 8.32 -24.20 -20.77
C ARG A 557 7.50 -23.51 -19.66
N LEU A 558 7.84 -22.26 -19.35
CA LEU A 558 7.18 -21.38 -18.37
C LEU A 558 6.19 -20.40 -19.01
N ALA A 559 5.86 -20.51 -20.29
CA ALA A 559 4.86 -19.64 -20.92
C ALA A 559 3.48 -19.71 -20.24
N HIS A 560 3.17 -20.84 -19.59
CA HIS A 560 1.96 -21.03 -18.77
C HIS A 560 1.92 -20.17 -17.49
N ALA A 561 3.02 -19.49 -17.13
CA ALA A 561 3.12 -18.62 -15.95
C ALA A 561 2.67 -17.16 -16.21
N TYR A 562 2.18 -16.86 -17.42
CA TYR A 562 1.80 -15.54 -17.88
C TYR A 562 0.40 -15.56 -18.51
N SER A 563 -0.38 -14.49 -18.35
CA SER A 563 -1.60 -14.28 -19.16
C SER A 563 -1.29 -13.68 -20.53
N GLU A 564 -0.19 -12.93 -20.63
CA GLU A 564 0.25 -12.26 -21.84
C GLU A 564 1.05 -13.18 -22.78
N LYS A 565 1.08 -12.84 -24.06
CA LYS A 565 1.99 -13.51 -25.01
C LYS A 565 3.42 -13.04 -24.81
N LEU A 566 4.38 -13.96 -24.80
CA LEU A 566 5.79 -13.62 -24.67
C LEU A 566 6.30 -12.94 -25.96
N ALA A 567 6.85 -11.74 -25.84
CA ALA A 567 7.57 -11.05 -26.89
C ALA A 567 9.07 -11.03 -26.53
N TYR A 568 9.89 -11.81 -27.25
CA TYR A 568 11.30 -11.98 -26.92
C TYR A 568 12.19 -10.89 -27.53
N MET A 569 12.96 -10.22 -26.68
CA MET A 569 14.21 -9.55 -27.04
C MET A 569 15.30 -10.59 -27.35
N PRO A 570 16.27 -10.30 -28.25
CA PRO A 570 17.22 -11.29 -28.76
C PRO A 570 18.31 -11.71 -27.76
N HIS A 571 18.50 -10.97 -26.67
CA HIS A 571 19.56 -11.24 -25.67
C HIS A 571 18.97 -11.24 -24.25
N THR A 572 18.57 -10.07 -23.76
CA THR A 572 17.83 -9.87 -22.51
C THR A 572 16.77 -8.81 -22.72
N PHE A 573 15.70 -8.81 -21.91
CA PHE A 573 14.73 -7.71 -21.87
C PHE A 573 15.18 -6.54 -20.99
N PHE A 574 16.20 -6.78 -20.16
CA PHE A 574 16.72 -5.83 -19.18
C PHE A 574 17.75 -4.89 -19.83
N ILE A 575 17.86 -3.67 -19.31
CA ILE A 575 18.72 -2.61 -19.84
C ILE A 575 19.15 -1.69 -18.70
N GLY A 576 20.18 -0.87 -18.90
CA GLY A 576 20.70 0.08 -17.90
C GLY A 576 21.26 1.33 -18.59
N ASP A 577 21.00 2.52 -18.04
CA ASP A 577 21.52 3.81 -18.55
C ASP A 577 22.93 4.12 -17.96
N HIS A 578 23.57 3.13 -17.35
CA HIS A 578 24.86 3.22 -16.64
C HIS A 578 26.00 3.73 -17.54
N ALA A 579 25.96 3.46 -18.83
CA ALA A 579 26.91 3.97 -19.83
C ALA A 579 26.86 5.50 -19.97
N GLN A 580 25.71 6.11 -19.70
CA GLN A 580 25.46 7.55 -19.75
C GLN A 580 25.63 8.17 -18.35
N MET A 581 24.91 7.64 -17.36
CA MET A 581 24.92 8.14 -15.96
C MET A 581 26.30 7.98 -15.29
N LEU A 582 26.92 6.81 -15.43
CA LEU A 582 28.09 6.41 -14.66
C LEU A 582 29.35 6.31 -15.54
N LYS A 583 29.45 7.17 -16.56
CA LYS A 583 30.59 7.23 -17.48
C LYS A 583 31.94 7.38 -16.77
N HIS A 584 32.00 8.13 -15.66
CA HIS A 584 33.21 8.28 -14.84
C HIS A 584 33.78 6.96 -14.28
N LEU A 585 33.00 5.87 -14.27
CA LEU A 585 33.46 4.54 -13.84
C LEU A 585 34.07 3.70 -14.98
N THR A 586 33.96 4.11 -16.25
CA THR A 586 34.44 3.27 -17.38
C THR A 586 35.95 3.06 -17.30
N GLU A 587 36.69 4.11 -16.95
CA GLU A 587 38.12 4.07 -16.66
C GLU A 587 38.38 4.08 -15.15
N ARG A 588 39.50 3.46 -14.74
CA ARG A 588 39.93 3.40 -13.35
C ARG A 588 41.45 3.28 -13.26
N VAL A 589 42.05 3.88 -12.23
CA VAL A 589 43.44 3.60 -11.81
C VAL A 589 43.46 2.99 -10.41
N ILE A 590 44.44 2.15 -10.13
CA ILE A 590 44.74 1.68 -8.77
C ILE A 590 45.75 2.67 -8.16
N LEU A 591 45.49 3.21 -6.96
CA LEU A 591 46.47 4.00 -6.22
C LEU A 591 47.26 3.10 -5.27
N LYS A 592 48.59 3.13 -5.37
CA LYS A 592 49.48 2.26 -4.58
C LYS A 592 50.65 3.04 -3.97
N ASP A 593 50.99 2.73 -2.73
CA ASP A 593 52.25 3.14 -2.11
C ASP A 593 53.44 2.43 -2.78
N LYS A 594 54.50 3.17 -3.15
CA LYS A 594 55.71 2.59 -3.78
C LYS A 594 56.35 1.47 -2.98
N CYS A 595 56.23 1.50 -1.65
CA CYS A 595 56.84 0.52 -0.75
C CYS A 595 55.89 -0.62 -0.33
N ALA A 596 54.63 -0.63 -0.79
CA ALA A 596 53.65 -1.66 -0.41
C ALA A 596 53.88 -3.01 -1.14
N PRO A 597 53.44 -4.14 -0.54
CA PRO A 597 53.54 -5.49 -1.12
C PRO A 597 52.68 -5.69 -2.39
N ALA A 598 52.56 -6.96 -2.83
CA ALA A 598 51.93 -7.35 -4.09
C ALA A 598 50.41 -7.06 -4.19
N GLU A 599 49.90 -7.10 -5.42
CA GLU A 599 48.67 -6.43 -5.87
C GLU A 599 47.35 -6.97 -5.28
N LYS A 600 46.39 -6.04 -5.08
CA LYS A 600 44.95 -6.29 -5.18
C LYS A 600 44.26 -5.12 -5.87
N ASP A 601 43.51 -5.42 -6.92
CA ASP A 601 42.92 -4.46 -7.86
C ASP A 601 41.78 -3.59 -7.33
N ASN A 602 41.34 -3.82 -6.09
CA ASN A 602 40.14 -3.23 -5.48
C ASN A 602 40.38 -2.82 -4.01
N VAL A 603 41.57 -2.29 -3.68
CA VAL A 603 41.85 -1.75 -2.32
C VAL A 603 41.71 -0.22 -2.28
N ALA A 604 42.27 0.48 -3.26
CA ALA A 604 42.15 1.92 -3.45
C ALA A 604 42.09 2.24 -4.95
N VAL A 605 40.95 2.74 -5.42
CA VAL A 605 40.63 2.95 -6.84
C VAL A 605 40.25 4.40 -7.07
N VAL A 606 40.76 5.03 -8.14
CA VAL A 606 40.31 6.35 -8.59
C VAL A 606 39.57 6.26 -9.91
N ASN A 607 38.42 6.93 -9.97
CA ASN A 607 37.53 7.03 -11.12
C ASN A 607 37.33 8.51 -11.51
N ALA A 608 37.21 8.79 -12.81
CA ALA A 608 36.91 10.12 -13.37
C ALA A 608 36.50 10.02 -14.85
N THR A 609 35.93 11.11 -15.39
CA THR A 609 35.75 11.30 -16.85
C THR A 609 37.05 11.64 -17.58
N ASN A 610 38.08 12.12 -16.87
CA ASN A 610 39.44 12.28 -17.38
C ASN A 610 40.45 11.96 -16.25
N LEU A 611 41.33 10.98 -16.50
CA LEU A 611 42.40 10.57 -15.57
C LEU A 611 43.76 11.22 -15.88
N GLU A 612 43.90 11.90 -17.02
CA GLU A 612 45.12 12.61 -17.46
C GLU A 612 45.75 13.52 -16.38
N PRO A 613 44.99 14.29 -15.56
CA PRO A 613 45.60 15.16 -14.54
C PRO A 613 46.38 14.39 -13.47
N LEU A 614 46.09 13.10 -13.26
CA LEU A 614 46.80 12.21 -12.36
C LEU A 614 47.87 11.41 -13.11
N LEU A 615 47.54 10.84 -14.27
CA LEU A 615 48.44 10.01 -15.08
C LEU A 615 49.67 10.78 -15.59
N SER A 616 49.51 12.05 -15.98
CA SER A 616 50.59 12.90 -16.50
C SER A 616 51.63 13.35 -15.46
N LYS A 617 51.35 13.12 -14.17
CA LYS A 617 52.16 13.62 -13.03
C LYS A 617 52.65 12.53 -12.08
N ALA A 618 52.33 11.26 -12.34
CA ALA A 618 52.64 10.16 -11.45
C ALA A 618 53.56 9.12 -12.11
N ASP A 619 54.11 8.23 -11.29
CA ASP A 619 54.80 7.04 -11.77
C ASP A 619 53.74 5.98 -12.11
N VAL A 620 53.45 5.81 -13.40
CA VAL A 620 52.40 4.91 -13.90
C VAL A 620 53.02 3.61 -14.38
N LYS A 621 52.63 2.50 -13.75
CA LYS A 621 52.91 1.15 -14.24
C LYS A 621 51.68 0.58 -14.92
N HIS A 622 51.88 -0.17 -16.00
CA HIS A 622 50.82 -0.85 -16.72
C HIS A 622 50.85 -2.34 -16.41
N THR A 623 49.92 -2.79 -15.57
CA THR A 623 49.74 -4.21 -15.28
C THR A 623 48.88 -4.82 -16.38
N VAL A 624 49.50 -5.58 -17.28
CA VAL A 624 48.84 -6.31 -18.38
C VAL A 624 48.31 -7.64 -17.85
N ARG A 625 47.08 -8.01 -18.26
CA ARG A 625 46.39 -9.22 -17.82
C ARG A 625 45.68 -9.91 -18.98
N GLU A 626 46.03 -11.17 -19.28
CA GLU A 626 45.28 -12.01 -20.22
C GLU A 626 43.87 -12.33 -19.68
N THR A 627 42.88 -12.35 -20.56
CA THR A 627 41.52 -12.83 -20.29
C THR A 627 40.91 -13.49 -21.53
N GLU A 628 39.90 -14.35 -21.33
CA GLU A 628 39.06 -14.90 -22.38
C GLU A 628 37.67 -14.26 -22.33
N VAL A 629 37.20 -13.75 -23.47
CA VAL A 629 35.98 -12.95 -23.58
C VAL A 629 35.10 -13.42 -24.74
N VAL A 630 33.78 -13.26 -24.59
CA VAL A 630 32.79 -13.75 -25.57
C VAL A 630 32.41 -12.63 -26.53
N TYR A 631 33.06 -12.61 -27.69
CA TYR A 631 32.97 -11.52 -28.66
C TYR A 631 31.97 -11.79 -29.80
N GLY A 632 31.38 -10.70 -30.30
CA GLY A 632 30.54 -10.68 -31.49
C GLY A 632 29.18 -11.36 -31.35
N PRO A 633 28.29 -11.22 -32.35
CA PRO A 633 26.96 -11.85 -32.34
C PRO A 633 27.02 -13.39 -32.39
N ALA A 634 28.14 -13.96 -32.84
CA ALA A 634 28.39 -15.41 -32.85
C ALA A 634 28.81 -15.99 -31.48
N LYS A 635 29.12 -15.13 -30.49
CA LYS A 635 29.61 -15.51 -29.15
C LYS A 635 30.89 -16.36 -29.18
N GLU A 636 31.87 -15.92 -29.98
CA GLU A 636 33.17 -16.57 -30.10
C GLU A 636 34.06 -16.24 -28.89
N LYS A 637 34.75 -17.23 -28.32
CA LYS A 637 35.75 -16.97 -27.27
C LYS A 637 37.05 -16.50 -27.91
N ILE A 638 37.42 -15.24 -27.67
CA ILE A 638 38.73 -14.69 -28.03
C ILE A 638 39.57 -14.46 -26.78
N LYS A 639 40.90 -14.58 -26.92
CA LYS A 639 41.85 -14.09 -25.92
C LYS A 639 42.14 -12.61 -26.17
N THR A 640 42.21 -11.83 -25.10
CA THR A 640 42.54 -10.41 -25.16
C THR A 640 43.34 -10.00 -23.91
N GLU A 641 44.00 -8.86 -23.98
CA GLU A 641 44.72 -8.26 -22.86
C GLU A 641 43.94 -7.07 -22.31
N VAL A 642 43.81 -7.01 -20.99
CA VAL A 642 43.31 -5.82 -20.28
C VAL A 642 44.50 -5.15 -19.61
N VAL A 643 44.73 -3.88 -19.95
CA VAL A 643 45.78 -3.04 -19.37
C VAL A 643 45.20 -2.27 -18.20
N VAL A 644 45.67 -2.56 -16.99
CA VAL A 644 45.26 -1.84 -15.77
C VAL A 644 46.36 -0.84 -15.37
N PRO A 645 46.10 0.48 -15.39
CA PRO A 645 47.07 1.47 -14.93
C PRO A 645 47.13 1.52 -13.39
N VAL A 646 48.33 1.32 -12.85
CA VAL A 646 48.67 1.41 -11.43
C VAL A 646 49.50 2.68 -11.22
N VAL A 647 48.99 3.57 -10.38
CA VAL A 647 49.60 4.86 -10.04
C VAL A 647 50.36 4.71 -8.73
N GLU A 648 51.69 4.71 -8.82
CA GLU A 648 52.59 4.54 -7.67
C GLU A 648 52.99 5.89 -7.06
N VAL A 649 52.52 6.13 -5.83
CA VAL A 649 52.74 7.38 -5.08
C VAL A 649 53.84 7.22 -4.01
N PRO A 650 54.55 8.30 -3.63
CA PRO A 650 55.61 8.23 -2.62
C PRO A 650 55.13 7.77 -1.24
N THR A 651 53.88 8.07 -0.88
CA THR A 651 53.19 7.45 0.26
C THR A 651 51.67 7.59 0.12
N THR A 652 50.92 6.63 0.68
CA THR A 652 49.45 6.67 0.79
C THR A 652 48.93 7.37 2.06
N GLU A 653 49.80 7.83 2.94
CA GLU A 653 49.41 8.42 4.23
C GLU A 653 48.47 9.64 4.13
N PRO A 654 48.63 10.59 3.17
CA PRO A 654 47.67 11.68 2.96
C PRO A 654 46.25 11.23 2.60
N LEU A 655 46.08 10.02 2.07
CA LEU A 655 44.76 9.42 1.79
C LEU A 655 44.16 8.81 3.05
N LYS A 656 44.96 8.11 3.86
CA LYS A 656 44.53 7.55 5.15
C LYS A 656 44.07 8.65 6.11
N GLN A 657 44.79 9.77 6.13
CA GLN A 657 44.40 10.97 6.88
C GLN A 657 43.13 11.63 6.33
N MET A 658 42.96 11.67 5.00
CA MET A 658 41.72 12.16 4.37
C MET A 658 40.51 11.31 4.76
N ILE A 659 40.64 9.98 4.70
CA ILE A 659 39.56 9.03 5.00
C ILE A 659 39.25 9.05 6.51
N GLY A 660 40.27 8.87 7.36
CA GLY A 660 40.10 8.82 8.82
C GLY A 660 39.68 10.16 9.45
N GLY A 661 40.07 11.28 8.84
CA GLY A 661 39.66 12.63 9.25
C GLY A 661 38.37 13.13 8.59
N GLY A 662 37.74 12.36 7.70
CA GLY A 662 36.52 12.76 6.99
C GLY A 662 36.71 13.95 6.03
N LEU A 663 37.93 14.21 5.57
CA LEU A 663 38.24 15.34 4.71
C LEU A 663 37.71 15.13 3.27
N ILE A 664 37.38 16.23 2.62
CA ILE A 664 36.78 16.28 1.27
C ILE A 664 37.74 15.84 0.16
N ALA A 665 39.01 16.23 0.26
CA ALA A 665 40.03 15.96 -0.75
C ALA A 665 41.43 16.00 -0.14
N SER A 666 42.41 15.42 -0.83
CA SER A 666 43.82 15.38 -0.43
C SER A 666 44.73 15.45 -1.64
N SER A 667 45.93 16.01 -1.47
CA SER A 667 46.95 16.07 -2.52
C SER A 667 47.72 14.75 -2.56
N VAL A 668 47.85 14.17 -3.75
CA VAL A 668 48.34 12.79 -3.93
C VAL A 668 49.72 12.74 -4.59
N VAL A 669 49.93 13.62 -5.58
CA VAL A 669 51.21 13.85 -6.27
C VAL A 669 51.15 15.24 -6.93
N ASP A 670 52.23 16.02 -6.91
CA ASP A 670 52.41 17.28 -7.66
C ASP A 670 51.18 18.22 -7.73
N GLY A 671 50.49 18.40 -6.61
CA GLY A 671 49.29 19.25 -6.48
C GLY A 671 48.00 18.68 -7.08
N VAL A 672 47.99 17.41 -7.48
CA VAL A 672 46.80 16.70 -7.96
C VAL A 672 45.95 16.30 -6.75
N HIS A 673 44.76 16.91 -6.66
CA HIS A 673 43.79 16.63 -5.61
C HIS A 673 42.83 15.52 -6.01
N VAL A 674 42.81 14.45 -5.21
CA VAL A 674 41.82 13.38 -5.30
C VAL A 674 40.79 13.58 -4.19
N HIS A 675 39.52 13.40 -4.52
CA HIS A 675 38.38 13.66 -3.64
C HIS A 675 37.89 12.38 -2.97
N ASN A 676 37.40 12.51 -1.74
CA ASN A 676 36.83 11.42 -0.96
C ASN A 676 35.45 11.05 -1.51
N GLY A 677 35.28 9.81 -2.01
CA GLY A 677 33.99 9.35 -2.55
C GLY A 677 32.81 9.50 -1.60
N LEU A 678 33.05 9.36 -0.28
CA LEU A 678 32.02 9.54 0.75
C LEU A 678 31.47 10.97 0.86
N THR A 679 32.21 11.99 0.43
CA THR A 679 31.77 13.40 0.54
C THR A 679 31.04 13.91 -0.70
N GLN A 680 30.73 13.04 -1.69
CA GLN A 680 30.05 13.45 -2.93
C GLN A 680 28.70 14.15 -2.70
N ILE A 681 27.88 13.68 -1.75
CA ILE A 681 26.58 14.31 -1.41
C ILE A 681 26.77 15.76 -0.93
N GLN A 682 27.85 16.04 -0.20
CA GLN A 682 28.18 17.37 0.32
C GLN A 682 28.76 18.29 -0.76
N MET A 683 29.51 17.72 -1.71
CA MET A 683 30.21 18.47 -2.76
C MET A 683 29.34 18.76 -3.99
N HIS A 684 28.54 17.79 -4.43
CA HIS A 684 27.80 17.88 -5.68
C HIS A 684 26.59 16.93 -5.67
N HIS A 685 25.50 17.33 -5.01
CA HIS A 685 24.30 16.50 -4.81
C HIS A 685 23.83 15.77 -6.09
N LYS A 686 23.74 16.49 -7.22
CA LYS A 686 23.33 15.89 -8.51
C LYS A 686 24.29 14.84 -9.07
N ALA A 687 25.57 14.90 -8.72
CA ALA A 687 26.51 13.85 -9.10
C ALA A 687 26.36 12.61 -8.19
N ALA A 688 26.05 12.82 -6.91
CA ALA A 688 25.75 11.75 -5.96
C ALA A 688 24.41 11.04 -6.23
N THR A 689 23.42 11.73 -6.83
CA THR A 689 22.15 11.11 -7.27
C THR A 689 22.24 10.46 -8.65
N GLY A 690 23.34 10.62 -9.40
CA GLY A 690 23.48 10.13 -10.78
C GLY A 690 22.75 10.99 -11.83
N GLU A 691 22.28 12.18 -11.46
CA GLU A 691 21.67 13.16 -12.36
C GLU A 691 22.69 13.86 -13.27
N GLU A 692 23.97 13.92 -12.84
CA GLU A 692 25.09 14.52 -13.55
C GLU A 692 26.36 13.68 -13.36
N VAL A 693 27.29 13.69 -14.31
CA VAL A 693 28.52 12.88 -14.23
C VAL A 693 29.58 13.64 -13.42
N PRO A 694 30.19 13.06 -12.36
CA PRO A 694 31.34 13.64 -11.66
C PRO A 694 32.49 13.99 -12.61
N GLN A 695 33.06 15.19 -12.44
CA GLN A 695 34.23 15.66 -13.21
C GLN A 695 35.54 15.66 -12.39
N SER A 696 35.48 15.32 -11.11
CA SER A 696 36.66 15.22 -10.23
C SER A 696 37.19 13.79 -10.13
N LEU A 697 38.48 13.67 -9.80
CA LEU A 697 39.11 12.41 -9.42
C LEU A 697 38.51 11.91 -8.11
N LEU A 698 37.73 10.82 -8.13
CA LEU A 698 37.06 10.25 -6.95
C LEU A 698 37.80 9.01 -6.43
N LEU A 699 38.24 9.02 -5.17
CA LEU A 699 38.78 7.86 -4.47
C LEU A 699 37.66 7.02 -3.83
N THR A 700 37.67 5.73 -4.14
CA THR A 700 36.93 4.68 -3.43
C THR A 700 37.94 3.69 -2.81
N SER A 701 37.83 3.35 -1.52
CA SER A 701 38.79 2.47 -0.83
C SER A 701 38.18 1.54 0.24
N ARG A 702 38.86 0.41 0.52
CA ARG A 702 38.42 -0.57 1.53
C ARG A 702 38.35 0.05 2.94
N GLN A 703 39.22 1.01 3.23
CA GLN A 703 39.20 1.76 4.49
C GLN A 703 37.90 2.57 4.71
N GLN A 704 37.33 3.21 3.67
CA GLN A 704 36.13 4.06 3.79
C GLN A 704 34.90 3.35 4.38
N TYR A 705 34.75 2.05 4.09
CA TYR A 705 33.58 1.26 4.51
C TYR A 705 33.94 0.25 5.63
N ASN A 706 35.11 0.39 6.26
CA ASN A 706 35.67 -0.52 7.27
C ASN A 706 35.79 -1.96 6.77
N LEU A 707 36.59 -2.17 5.72
CA LEU A 707 36.75 -3.45 5.02
C LEU A 707 38.22 -3.94 5.10
N PRO A 708 38.49 -5.24 5.35
CA PRO A 708 39.83 -5.83 5.30
C PRO A 708 40.49 -5.72 3.92
N GLU A 709 41.74 -5.29 3.88
CA GLU A 709 42.54 -5.20 2.65
C GLU A 709 43.06 -6.59 2.22
N ASP A 710 43.30 -7.48 3.17
CA ASP A 710 43.87 -8.82 3.03
C ASP A 710 42.85 -9.94 2.72
N ALA A 711 41.59 -9.79 3.12
CA ALA A 711 40.50 -10.76 2.91
C ALA A 711 39.88 -10.77 1.50
N ILE A 712 39.09 -11.81 1.20
CA ILE A 712 38.14 -11.88 0.09
C ILE A 712 36.86 -11.09 0.43
N VAL A 713 36.04 -10.81 -0.58
CA VAL A 713 34.86 -9.98 -0.43
C VAL A 713 33.66 -10.49 -1.21
N PHE A 714 32.67 -11.01 -0.47
CA PHE A 714 31.31 -11.20 -0.95
C PHE A 714 30.43 -9.98 -0.62
N CYS A 715 29.55 -9.59 -1.56
CA CYS A 715 28.55 -8.53 -1.36
C CYS A 715 27.15 -8.93 -1.86
N ASN A 716 26.12 -8.26 -1.33
CA ASN A 716 24.79 -8.17 -1.92
C ASN A 716 24.23 -6.80 -1.48
N PHE A 717 23.64 -6.03 -2.40
CA PHE A 717 23.10 -4.69 -2.15
C PHE A 717 21.59 -4.59 -2.39
N ASN A 718 20.88 -5.72 -2.40
CA ASN A 718 19.42 -5.74 -2.46
C ASN A 718 18.81 -5.33 -1.12
N GLN A 719 17.53 -4.93 -1.17
CA GLN A 719 16.69 -4.82 0.02
C GLN A 719 16.49 -6.20 0.66
N LEU A 720 16.58 -6.26 2.00
CA LEU A 720 16.72 -7.52 2.75
C LEU A 720 15.56 -8.52 2.57
N TYR A 721 14.35 -8.06 2.21
CA TYR A 721 13.20 -8.94 1.97
C TYR A 721 13.40 -9.96 0.84
N LYS A 722 14.43 -9.80 -0.01
CA LYS A 722 14.79 -10.78 -1.05
C LYS A 722 15.59 -11.98 -0.50
N ILE A 723 15.98 -11.97 0.77
CA ILE A 723 16.70 -13.04 1.46
C ILE A 723 15.69 -13.90 2.23
N ASP A 724 15.71 -15.21 1.99
CA ASP A 724 15.02 -16.23 2.80
C ASP A 724 16.04 -17.06 3.60
N PRO A 725 15.62 -17.87 4.60
CA PRO A 725 16.53 -18.75 5.32
C PRO A 725 17.38 -19.64 4.39
N PRO A 726 16.82 -20.29 3.34
CA PRO A 726 17.59 -20.95 2.29
C PRO A 726 18.75 -20.18 1.68
N THR A 727 18.60 -18.87 1.43
CA THR A 727 19.66 -18.04 0.86
C THR A 727 20.74 -17.76 1.90
N LEU A 728 20.37 -17.47 3.15
CA LEU A 728 21.36 -17.26 4.21
C LEU A 728 22.12 -18.56 4.55
N ASP A 729 21.47 -19.73 4.52
CA ASP A 729 22.12 -21.03 4.72
C ASP A 729 23.25 -21.25 3.70
N MET A 730 23.02 -20.95 2.41
CA MET A 730 24.05 -21.02 1.38
C MET A 730 25.19 -20.02 1.63
N TRP A 731 24.87 -18.79 2.03
CA TRP A 731 25.88 -17.76 2.31
C TRP A 731 26.71 -18.10 3.55
N ILE A 732 26.09 -18.64 4.61
CA ILE A 732 26.78 -19.17 5.79
C ILE A 732 27.67 -20.36 5.40
N GLU A 733 27.25 -21.23 4.48
CA GLU A 733 28.07 -22.35 4.02
C GLU A 733 29.28 -21.90 3.18
N ILE A 734 29.13 -20.84 2.37
CA ILE A 734 30.28 -20.17 1.72
C ILE A 734 31.24 -19.62 2.79
N LEU A 735 30.73 -18.90 3.80
CA LEU A 735 31.50 -18.33 4.91
C LEU A 735 32.10 -19.34 5.90
N LYS A 736 31.76 -20.63 5.79
CA LYS A 736 32.44 -21.73 6.53
C LYS A 736 33.56 -22.38 5.70
N ARG A 737 33.49 -22.26 4.37
CA ARG A 737 34.46 -22.82 3.41
C ARG A 737 35.51 -21.82 2.97
N GLU A 738 35.33 -20.55 3.31
CA GLU A 738 36.20 -19.42 3.04
C GLU A 738 36.54 -18.75 4.38
N GLU A 739 37.82 -18.57 4.69
CA GLU A 739 38.29 -18.25 6.04
C GLU A 739 38.35 -16.73 6.35
N HIS A 740 38.14 -15.84 5.36
CA HIS A 740 38.36 -14.38 5.46
C HIS A 740 37.45 -13.55 4.50
N VAL A 741 36.37 -12.92 5.02
CA VAL A 741 35.42 -12.12 4.20
C VAL A 741 34.96 -10.78 4.81
N ARG A 742 34.92 -9.67 4.03
CA ARG A 742 34.05 -8.45 4.18
C ARG A 742 34.52 -7.32 3.24
N ARG A 743 33.73 -6.50 2.54
CA ARG A 743 32.34 -6.40 2.01
C ARG A 743 32.45 -5.40 0.82
N GLY A 744 31.51 -5.33 -0.12
CA GLY A 744 31.60 -4.36 -1.24
C GLY A 744 31.42 -2.90 -0.82
N GLN A 745 31.56 -1.89 -1.69
CA GLN A 745 31.67 -1.89 -3.17
C GLN A 745 32.96 -2.50 -3.72
N LEU A 746 34.03 -2.50 -2.93
CA LEU A 746 35.38 -3.03 -3.22
C LEU A 746 35.43 -4.56 -3.15
N ALA A 747 34.52 -5.16 -3.91
CA ALA A 747 34.17 -6.56 -3.86
C ALA A 747 34.92 -7.39 -4.88
N ASP A 748 35.11 -8.66 -4.51
CA ASP A 748 35.62 -9.70 -5.38
C ASP A 748 34.43 -10.42 -6.03
N VAL A 749 33.33 -10.66 -5.30
CA VAL A 749 32.14 -11.38 -5.82
C VAL A 749 30.83 -10.79 -5.27
N CYS A 750 29.81 -10.67 -6.12
CA CYS A 750 28.43 -10.47 -5.70
C CYS A 750 27.68 -11.82 -5.60
N LEU A 751 26.98 -12.02 -4.49
CA LEU A 751 26.12 -13.16 -4.23
C LEU A 751 24.66 -12.74 -4.42
N ASP A 752 24.06 -13.06 -5.56
CA ASP A 752 22.67 -12.71 -5.86
C ASP A 752 21.67 -13.49 -4.99
N THR A 753 20.46 -12.95 -4.82
CA THR A 753 19.33 -13.58 -4.09
C THR A 753 18.47 -14.44 -5.03
N PRO A 754 18.44 -15.78 -4.89
CA PRO A 754 17.66 -16.65 -5.81
C PRO A 754 16.14 -16.46 -5.74
N LEU A 755 15.59 -16.10 -4.57
CA LEU A 755 14.16 -15.86 -4.39
C LEU A 755 13.63 -14.77 -5.33
N CYS A 756 14.39 -13.67 -5.43
CA CYS A 756 14.17 -12.54 -6.32
C CYS A 756 15.52 -11.86 -6.52
N ASN A 757 15.99 -11.73 -7.76
CA ASN A 757 17.36 -11.29 -8.04
C ASN A 757 17.57 -9.79 -7.79
N GLY A 758 18.83 -9.36 -7.79
CA GLY A 758 19.21 -8.02 -8.23
C GLY A 758 18.72 -7.76 -9.65
N HIS A 759 17.88 -6.73 -9.81
CA HIS A 759 17.38 -6.30 -11.13
C HIS A 759 18.23 -5.11 -11.58
N THR A 760 17.87 -3.89 -11.18
CA THR A 760 18.75 -2.70 -11.21
C THR A 760 20.07 -2.99 -10.50
N THR A 761 19.99 -3.51 -9.26
CA THR A 761 21.15 -3.93 -8.46
C THR A 761 22.06 -4.95 -9.15
N GLY A 762 21.50 -5.75 -10.07
CA GLY A 762 22.30 -6.62 -10.95
C GLY A 762 23.14 -5.77 -11.90
N MET A 763 22.51 -4.90 -12.69
CA MET A 763 23.19 -3.97 -13.59
C MET A 763 24.21 -3.07 -12.86
N ASP A 764 23.90 -2.59 -11.66
CA ASP A 764 24.81 -1.76 -10.85
C ASP A 764 26.13 -2.48 -10.53
N ILE A 765 26.04 -3.75 -10.12
CA ILE A 765 27.18 -4.65 -9.83
C ILE A 765 27.95 -5.03 -11.10
N LEU A 766 27.23 -5.39 -12.17
CA LEU A 766 27.85 -5.71 -13.45
C LEU A 766 28.60 -4.48 -14.01
N TRP A 767 28.09 -3.27 -13.77
CA TRP A 767 28.72 -2.02 -14.18
C TRP A 767 29.92 -1.59 -13.33
N THR A 768 30.16 -2.13 -12.13
CA THR A 768 31.48 -2.02 -11.47
C THR A 768 32.50 -3.02 -12.01
N GLY A 769 32.06 -3.96 -12.86
CA GLY A 769 32.87 -5.08 -13.35
C GLY A 769 32.99 -6.22 -12.34
N THR A 770 32.14 -6.25 -11.30
CA THR A 770 32.17 -7.27 -10.25
C THR A 770 31.39 -8.52 -10.70
N PRO A 771 32.00 -9.72 -10.72
CA PRO A 771 31.29 -10.97 -10.99
C PRO A 771 30.09 -11.19 -10.08
N MET A 772 28.99 -11.69 -10.62
CA MET A 772 27.75 -11.97 -9.87
C MET A 772 27.38 -13.45 -10.04
N VAL A 773 27.30 -14.19 -8.93
CA VAL A 773 26.81 -15.57 -8.90
C VAL A 773 25.30 -15.55 -8.65
N THR A 774 24.53 -16.26 -9.46
CA THR A 774 23.06 -16.37 -9.33
C THR A 774 22.60 -17.82 -9.50
N MET A 775 21.39 -18.15 -9.03
CA MET A 775 20.73 -19.44 -9.24
C MET A 775 19.28 -19.19 -9.66
N PRO A 776 18.90 -19.43 -10.93
CA PRO A 776 17.56 -19.12 -11.42
C PRO A 776 16.52 -20.14 -10.97
N LEU A 777 15.49 -19.65 -10.29
CA LEU A 777 14.27 -20.42 -9.98
C LEU A 777 13.28 -20.31 -11.14
N GLU A 778 11.96 -20.26 -10.87
CA GLU A 778 10.92 -20.30 -11.90
C GLU A 778 10.16 -18.97 -12.12
N THR A 779 10.19 -18.03 -11.18
CA THR A 779 9.53 -16.72 -11.38
C THR A 779 10.37 -15.82 -12.28
N LEU A 780 9.75 -14.93 -13.06
CA LEU A 780 10.47 -13.89 -13.84
C LEU A 780 11.52 -13.20 -12.97
N ALA A 781 11.10 -12.74 -11.78
CA ALA A 781 11.93 -12.03 -10.81
C ALA A 781 13.16 -12.82 -10.32
N SER A 782 13.10 -14.15 -10.31
CA SER A 782 14.21 -15.06 -9.93
C SER A 782 15.16 -15.39 -11.08
N ARG A 783 14.92 -14.89 -12.31
CA ARG A 783 15.66 -15.26 -13.52
C ARG A 783 16.32 -14.08 -14.26
N VAL A 784 16.09 -12.85 -13.81
CA VAL A 784 16.64 -11.61 -14.41
C VAL A 784 18.17 -11.59 -14.39
N ALA A 785 18.80 -11.88 -13.25
CA ALA A 785 20.26 -11.88 -13.13
C ALA A 785 20.90 -12.95 -14.03
N SER A 786 20.23 -14.09 -14.22
CA SER A 786 20.67 -15.11 -15.18
C SER A 786 20.60 -14.59 -16.61
N SER A 787 19.51 -13.90 -17.00
CA SER A 787 19.39 -13.29 -18.32
C SER A 787 20.47 -12.23 -18.58
N GLN A 788 20.77 -11.37 -17.59
CA GLN A 788 21.88 -10.41 -17.65
C GLN A 788 23.22 -11.11 -17.92
N LEU A 789 23.55 -12.19 -17.20
CA LEU A 789 24.80 -12.94 -17.37
C LEU A 789 24.88 -13.70 -18.70
N TYR A 790 23.77 -14.28 -19.18
CA TYR A 790 23.69 -14.92 -20.50
C TYR A 790 23.81 -13.90 -21.65
N ALA A 791 23.33 -12.66 -21.47
CA ALA A 791 23.53 -11.56 -22.41
C ALA A 791 24.99 -11.07 -22.40
N LEU A 792 25.58 -10.90 -21.21
CA LEU A 792 26.99 -10.52 -21.01
C LEU A 792 27.99 -11.59 -21.50
N GLY A 793 27.55 -12.84 -21.66
CA GLY A 793 28.35 -13.93 -22.23
C GLY A 793 29.02 -14.86 -21.20
N VAL A 794 28.63 -14.77 -19.93
CA VAL A 794 29.27 -15.48 -18.78
C VAL A 794 28.31 -16.46 -18.07
N PRO A 795 27.73 -17.46 -18.76
CA PRO A 795 26.78 -18.41 -18.18
C PRO A 795 27.39 -19.34 -17.12
N GLU A 796 28.72 -19.43 -16.99
CA GLU A 796 29.44 -20.17 -15.94
C GLU A 796 29.20 -19.63 -14.52
N LEU A 797 28.59 -18.45 -14.38
CA LEU A 797 28.18 -17.86 -13.10
C LEU A 797 26.69 -18.09 -12.77
N VAL A 798 25.98 -18.85 -13.63
CA VAL A 798 24.57 -19.21 -13.46
C VAL A 798 24.46 -20.64 -12.94
N ALA A 799 24.33 -20.77 -11.63
CA ALA A 799 24.33 -22.04 -10.92
C ALA A 799 23.06 -22.87 -11.17
N LYS A 800 23.21 -24.19 -11.25
CA LYS A 800 22.11 -25.15 -11.51
C LYS A 800 21.49 -25.71 -10.23
N SER A 801 22.15 -25.56 -9.08
CA SER A 801 21.68 -26.00 -7.77
C SER A 801 22.29 -25.15 -6.65
N ARG A 802 21.82 -25.33 -5.41
CA ARG A 802 22.39 -24.66 -4.23
C ARG A 802 23.85 -25.04 -3.99
N GLU A 803 24.19 -26.30 -4.23
CA GLU A 803 25.56 -26.80 -4.12
C GLU A 803 26.47 -26.21 -5.21
N ASP A 804 25.97 -26.14 -6.44
CA ASP A 804 26.66 -25.50 -7.57
C ASP A 804 26.90 -24.00 -7.29
N TYR A 805 25.93 -23.31 -6.69
CA TYR A 805 26.04 -21.90 -6.29
C TYR A 805 27.15 -21.70 -5.24
N VAL A 806 27.16 -22.52 -4.19
CA VAL A 806 28.22 -22.51 -3.16
C VAL A 806 29.58 -22.82 -3.78
N ASN A 807 29.66 -23.82 -4.67
CA ASN A 807 30.91 -24.23 -5.30
C ASN A 807 31.47 -23.15 -6.26
N ILE A 808 30.62 -22.47 -7.04
CA ILE A 808 31.04 -21.34 -7.89
C ILE A 808 31.56 -20.19 -7.02
N ALA A 809 30.82 -19.81 -5.96
CA ALA A 809 31.22 -18.74 -5.05
C ALA A 809 32.54 -19.04 -4.32
N VAL A 810 32.69 -20.24 -3.75
CA VAL A 810 33.92 -20.68 -3.08
C VAL A 810 35.09 -20.75 -4.07
N LYS A 811 34.87 -21.22 -5.31
CA LYS A 811 35.91 -21.20 -6.35
C LYS A 811 36.38 -19.77 -6.65
N LEU A 812 35.47 -18.81 -6.78
CA LEU A 812 35.85 -17.40 -7.02
C LEU A 812 36.64 -16.78 -5.85
N GLY A 813 36.36 -17.19 -4.61
CA GLY A 813 37.14 -16.76 -3.45
C GLY A 813 38.54 -17.41 -3.36
N THR A 814 38.68 -18.67 -3.78
CA THR A 814 39.88 -19.47 -3.52
C THR A 814 40.82 -19.63 -4.72
N ASP A 815 40.31 -19.66 -5.95
CA ASP A 815 41.09 -19.83 -7.19
C ASP A 815 41.60 -18.49 -7.71
N LYS A 816 42.85 -18.18 -7.31
CA LYS A 816 43.58 -16.96 -7.66
C LYS A 816 43.80 -16.75 -9.16
N ASN A 817 43.58 -17.75 -10.01
CA ASN A 817 43.71 -17.65 -11.46
C ASN A 817 42.34 -17.47 -12.14
N TYR A 818 41.29 -18.08 -11.60
CA TYR A 818 39.94 -18.03 -12.16
C TYR A 818 39.22 -16.70 -11.93
N PHE A 819 39.36 -16.11 -10.73
CA PHE A 819 38.72 -14.81 -10.45
C PHE A 819 39.23 -13.67 -11.36
N PRO A 820 40.54 -13.44 -11.53
CA PRO A 820 41.02 -12.33 -12.36
C PRO A 820 40.59 -12.47 -13.83
N LEU A 821 40.62 -13.70 -14.39
CA LEU A 821 40.21 -13.94 -15.78
C LEU A 821 38.77 -13.50 -16.03
N LEU A 822 37.84 -13.83 -15.12
CA LEU A 822 36.44 -13.36 -15.21
C LEU A 822 36.33 -11.85 -14.97
N PHE A 823 36.99 -11.32 -13.94
CA PHE A 823 36.93 -9.90 -13.58
C PHE A 823 37.44 -8.98 -14.70
N TYR A 824 38.53 -9.34 -15.39
CA TYR A 824 39.02 -8.58 -16.54
C TYR A 824 38.15 -8.77 -17.79
N GLY A 825 37.57 -9.95 -17.99
CA GLY A 825 36.60 -10.15 -19.08
C GLY A 825 35.38 -9.27 -18.95
N TYR A 826 34.89 -9.09 -17.72
CA TYR A 826 33.86 -8.10 -17.38
C TYR A 826 34.29 -6.66 -17.73
N GLN A 827 35.52 -6.24 -17.36
CA GLN A 827 36.03 -4.90 -17.70
C GLN A 827 36.05 -4.68 -19.22
N PHE A 828 36.50 -5.66 -20.00
CA PHE A 828 36.51 -5.62 -21.47
C PHE A 828 35.09 -5.50 -22.06
N HIS A 829 34.13 -6.25 -21.53
CA HIS A 829 32.72 -6.16 -21.98
C HIS A 829 32.07 -4.81 -21.66
N ARG A 830 32.47 -4.10 -20.59
CA ARG A 830 32.02 -2.70 -20.32
C ARG A 830 32.49 -1.75 -21.43
N CYS A 831 33.73 -1.89 -21.89
CA CYS A 831 34.26 -1.09 -23.00
C CYS A 831 33.51 -1.34 -24.33
N LEU A 832 33.13 -2.59 -24.60
CA LEU A 832 32.37 -2.95 -25.81
C LEU A 832 30.88 -2.57 -25.74
N ALA A 833 30.27 -2.55 -24.55
CA ALA A 833 28.88 -2.08 -24.39
C ALA A 833 28.71 -0.63 -24.87
N LEU A 834 29.76 0.20 -24.76
CA LEU A 834 29.80 1.57 -25.29
C LEU A 834 29.83 1.62 -26.82
N TRP A 835 30.44 0.63 -27.48
CA TRP A 835 30.51 0.55 -28.95
C TRP A 835 29.16 0.16 -29.57
N PHE A 836 28.46 -0.83 -29.02
CA PHE A 836 27.15 -1.26 -29.51
C PHE A 836 26.03 -0.22 -29.34
N LEU A 837 26.27 0.84 -28.56
CA LEU A 837 25.33 1.95 -28.34
C LEU A 837 25.61 3.19 -29.22
N GLN A 838 26.68 3.19 -30.02
CA GLN A 838 26.84 4.20 -31.07
C GLN A 838 26.06 3.77 -32.33
N PRO A 839 25.45 4.71 -33.08
CA PRO A 839 25.12 4.42 -34.48
C PRO A 839 26.42 4.05 -35.21
N PRO A 840 26.40 3.18 -36.22
CA PRO A 840 27.62 2.74 -36.89
C PRO A 840 28.34 3.94 -37.51
N ALA A 841 29.43 4.36 -36.86
CA ALA A 841 30.42 5.23 -37.49
C ALA A 841 30.94 4.51 -38.73
N ASN A 842 31.14 5.25 -39.83
CA ASN A 842 31.72 4.66 -41.04
C ASN A 842 33.09 4.07 -40.69
N ASN A 843 33.31 2.81 -41.07
CA ASN A 843 34.54 2.07 -40.75
C ASN A 843 35.80 2.80 -41.27
N GLU A 844 36.55 3.43 -40.37
CA GLU A 844 37.95 3.82 -40.59
C GLU A 844 38.83 3.23 -39.48
N ASN A 845 39.14 1.94 -39.65
CA ASN A 845 40.20 1.11 -39.05
C ASN A 845 40.63 1.39 -37.59
#